data_AF-A0A2N3DFT1-F1
#
_entry.id   AF-A0A2N3DFT1-F1
#
_cell.length_a   1.000
_cell.length_b   1.000
_cell.length_c   1.000
_cell.angle_alpha   90.00
_cell.angle_beta   90.00
_cell.angle_gamma   90.00
#
_symmetry.space_group_name_H-M   'P 1'
#
loop_
_entity.id
_entity.type
_entity.pdbx_description
1 polymer ?
#
loop_
_entity_poly.entity_id
_entity_poly.type
_entity_poly.pdbx_seq_one_letter_code
_entity_poly.pdbx_strand_id
1 'polypeptide(L)'
;MIARGSEWRRWEPHIHAPGTVLNNQFGGADPWGDYIAALEARSPVIEAIAATDYYVTDTYEQILGYKAANRLPNVDLIFPNIEIRLDVAAKSGFVNVHLLVSPEDPDHLAAVKRILTRLQFHAFDDDFDCSRADLIRLGRRANPALIDDRAALAHGATQFKVNFTQLRKVLGDNDWAKHNILVAVAGGSNDGTSGLRQAADATVRQEIEKFAHIIFTSSPKDRAFWLGQGVLSADQLREDYAGCKPCLHGSDAHDHQTVGQPTHDRFTWIKGAVTFDALRQACIDPEGRAYVGVEPPHTAMPSQMIAQVEITDGSWASTSVVPLNPGLVAIIGARGSGKTALADMIAAGCDAITPAAWRADENISPSFLVRARSLIGDARATLTWGGGTQTSRFLDGRDANDPLAFPRARYLSQQFVEELCSSKGASEGLIREIERVIFEAHPYDQRDGAVNFVQLRERRTLRFQQARQREAEAIADISHRIAEEFEKEALVAVLTGQAAQKRVLIAGYTADLAKLVVKGTEAQAARHGQLNQAAQAINAKVQAYANQRRTFQALQDEVGSMRATKAPEMLRQAQARHPASGLNVTQWEDFLLIYKGDVDSALSGYVRWADQQINALNGVPLPPGDPNTPLIGDGVDLSSLPLALVKAEMARLEQLISADQVVRNQYTALSTRIGQENSELQGVEARLTDAQGAADRRKVLQGERDAAYGRVFQAVISEQTALAGLYAPLMAKLAAASGTLRKLSFSVTRIVDAAGWGNVAEDHLIDCRKAGPFYGRGSLIKVAETVLKPAWQQGSAADVQAAMSGFIATYTRDILVHAPYAPTQQADFRAWSKQFAQWLFGTDHIAVRYEIAYDGVDIRKLSPGTRGIVLLLLYLALDDGDDRPLIIDQPEENLDPKSVFDELVSLFIAAKAKRQVIMVTHNANLVINTDADQIIIADCGAHQSGGLPPITYTAGGLEDEPIRKAVCDILEGGEEAFRERARRMRVRLKR
;
A
#
# COMPACT_ATOMS: atom_id res chain seq x y z
N MET A 1 -6.73 13.56 42.39
CA MET A 1 -6.24 13.85 41.03
C MET A 1 -6.05 12.50 40.34
N ILE A 2 -6.43 12.36 39.07
CA ILE A 2 -6.35 11.10 38.34
C ILE A 2 -4.90 10.84 37.92
N ALA A 3 -4.40 9.62 38.07
CA ALA A 3 -3.03 9.27 37.69
C ALA A 3 -2.91 9.06 36.17
N ARG A 4 -1.75 9.43 35.61
CA ARG A 4 -1.39 9.19 34.20
C ARG A 4 -0.89 7.76 33.94
N GLY A 5 -0.95 6.89 34.94
CA GLY A 5 -0.38 5.54 34.86
C GLY A 5 1.14 5.55 34.79
N SER A 6 1.71 4.61 34.04
CA SER A 6 3.14 4.34 33.96
C SER A 6 3.88 5.38 33.12
N GLU A 7 4.76 6.14 33.74
CA GLU A 7 5.64 7.12 33.09
C GLU A 7 7.11 6.76 33.32
N TRP A 8 8.02 7.21 32.45
CA TRP A 8 9.45 7.05 32.67
C TRP A 8 9.92 7.99 33.77
N ARG A 9 10.46 7.41 34.84
CA ARG A 9 10.93 8.12 36.04
C ARG A 9 12.39 7.80 36.26
N ARG A 10 13.20 8.79 36.66
CA ARG A 10 14.62 8.55 36.96
C ARG A 10 14.78 7.97 38.35
N TRP A 11 15.46 6.84 38.42
CA TRP A 11 15.76 6.11 39.65
C TRP A 11 17.27 6.11 39.90
N GLU A 12 17.65 6.09 41.17
CA GLU A 12 19.02 5.91 41.65
C GLU A 12 19.10 4.57 42.41
N PRO A 13 19.29 3.44 41.70
CA PRO A 13 19.13 2.08 42.24
C PRO A 13 20.34 1.56 43.01
N HIS A 14 21.45 2.31 43.05
CA HIS A 14 22.66 1.93 43.76
C HIS A 14 23.48 3.17 44.08
N ILE A 15 23.35 3.64 45.32
CA ILE A 15 24.08 4.80 45.84
C ILE A 15 24.41 4.61 47.32
N HIS A 16 25.67 4.85 47.71
CA HIS A 16 26.06 4.88 49.12
C HIS A 16 25.93 6.29 49.69
N ALA A 17 25.85 6.39 51.01
CA ALA A 17 25.68 7.65 51.72
C ALA A 17 26.80 7.88 52.76
N PRO A 18 26.94 9.11 53.29
CA PRO A 18 27.88 9.41 54.36
C PRO A 18 27.69 8.47 55.55
N GLY A 19 28.76 7.76 55.91
CA GLY A 19 28.72 6.77 56.98
C GLY A 19 28.64 5.33 56.50
N THR A 20 28.55 5.07 55.18
CA THR A 20 28.61 3.71 54.65
C THR A 20 29.82 2.94 55.17
N VAL A 21 29.64 1.63 55.38
CA VAL A 21 30.59 0.80 56.13
C VAL A 21 31.94 0.67 55.44
N LEU A 22 31.98 0.52 54.11
CA LEU A 22 33.21 0.38 53.34
C LEU A 22 33.38 1.55 52.37
N ASN A 23 34.63 1.89 52.04
CA ASN A 23 35.00 2.91 51.04
C ASN A 23 34.41 4.31 51.27
N ASN A 24 33.96 4.66 52.48
CA ASN A 24 33.43 6.00 52.74
C ASN A 24 34.49 7.11 52.58
N GLN A 25 34.31 7.95 51.56
CA GLN A 25 35.14 9.11 51.25
C GLN A 25 34.37 10.44 51.36
N PHE A 26 33.19 10.42 51.99
CA PHE A 26 32.38 11.60 52.28
C PHE A 26 33.03 12.43 53.41
N GLY A 27 33.89 13.38 53.02
CA GLY A 27 34.52 14.36 53.91
C GLY A 27 33.70 15.64 54.11
N GLY A 28 34.29 16.66 54.73
CA GLY A 28 33.67 17.98 54.93
C GLY A 28 33.14 18.21 56.35
N ALA A 29 32.66 19.43 56.61
CA ALA A 29 32.15 19.84 57.92
C ALA A 29 30.73 19.30 58.18
N ASP A 30 29.89 19.21 57.14
CA ASP A 30 28.56 18.59 57.17
C ASP A 30 28.37 17.62 55.98
N PRO A 31 28.96 16.40 56.05
CA PRO A 31 28.87 15.45 54.94
C PRO A 31 27.42 15.07 54.58
N TRP A 32 26.51 15.03 55.55
CA TRP A 32 25.11 14.69 55.26
C TRP A 32 24.35 15.85 54.62
N GLY A 33 24.55 17.08 55.09
CA GLY A 33 23.96 18.27 54.47
C GLY A 33 24.35 18.41 53.00
N ASP A 34 25.65 18.24 52.70
CA ASP A 34 26.20 18.29 51.35
C ASP A 34 25.63 17.17 50.46
N TYR A 35 25.56 15.93 50.98
CA TYR A 35 24.99 14.78 50.27
C TYR A 35 23.52 14.98 49.89
N ILE A 36 22.68 15.41 50.84
CA ILE A 36 21.25 15.64 50.59
C ILE A 36 21.06 16.81 49.62
N ALA A 37 21.81 17.90 49.77
CA ALA A 37 21.76 19.03 48.84
C ALA A 37 22.16 18.62 47.42
N ALA A 38 23.18 17.77 47.27
CA ALA A 38 23.60 17.24 45.98
C ALA A 38 22.48 16.45 45.30
N LEU A 39 21.78 15.57 46.04
CA LEU A 39 20.63 14.81 45.53
C LEU A 39 19.47 15.72 45.10
N GLU A 40 19.14 16.73 45.91
CA GLU A 40 18.06 17.69 45.61
C GLU A 40 18.35 18.54 44.37
N ALA A 41 19.63 18.80 44.08
CA ALA A 41 20.07 19.63 42.97
C ALA A 41 20.29 18.86 41.64
N ARG A 42 20.14 17.51 41.62
CA ARG A 42 20.43 16.74 40.40
C ARG A 42 19.40 16.97 39.29
N SER A 43 19.91 17.01 38.07
CA SER A 43 19.14 17.03 36.83
C SER A 43 19.64 15.90 35.91
N PRO A 44 18.77 15.06 35.33
CA PRO A 44 17.31 14.99 35.55
C PRO A 44 16.94 14.71 37.02
N VAL A 45 15.74 15.08 37.45
CA VAL A 45 15.31 14.93 38.85
C VAL A 45 15.32 13.46 39.26
N ILE A 46 15.84 13.13 40.44
CA ILE A 46 15.79 11.77 41.01
C ILE A 46 14.49 11.61 41.79
N GLU A 47 13.72 10.56 41.48
CA GLU A 47 12.40 10.34 42.08
C GLU A 47 12.35 9.11 42.99
N ALA A 48 13.28 8.16 42.80
CA ALA A 48 13.43 7.01 43.67
C ALA A 48 14.90 6.73 44.00
N ILE A 49 15.17 6.34 45.24
CA ILE A 49 16.53 6.07 45.75
C ILE A 49 16.57 4.70 46.43
N ALA A 50 17.53 3.87 46.01
CA ALA A 50 17.92 2.67 46.73
C ALA A 50 19.18 2.96 47.57
N ALA A 51 18.96 3.23 48.85
CA ALA A 51 20.03 3.58 49.78
C ALA A 51 20.90 2.35 50.07
N THR A 52 22.15 2.39 49.63
CA THR A 52 23.04 1.23 49.64
C THR A 52 23.99 1.23 50.83
N ASP A 53 24.06 0.10 51.53
CA ASP A 53 25.06 -0.12 52.58
C ASP A 53 25.51 -1.57 52.64
N TYR A 54 26.69 -1.79 53.22
CA TYR A 54 27.27 -3.13 53.31
C TYR A 54 26.73 -3.87 54.53
N TYR A 55 25.97 -4.94 54.31
CA TYR A 55 25.42 -5.85 55.33
C TYR A 55 24.46 -5.25 56.38
N VAL A 56 24.27 -3.93 56.41
CA VAL A 56 23.46 -3.21 57.40
C VAL A 56 22.49 -2.22 56.72
N THR A 57 21.68 -1.51 57.51
CA THR A 57 20.68 -0.53 57.02
C THR A 57 20.90 0.89 57.58
N ASP A 58 22.03 1.13 58.24
CA ASP A 58 22.30 2.34 59.01
C ASP A 58 22.11 3.63 58.17
N THR A 59 22.66 3.67 56.95
CA THR A 59 22.54 4.83 56.05
C THR A 59 21.12 5.05 55.51
N TYR A 60 20.38 3.98 55.22
CA TYR A 60 18.97 4.07 54.81
C TYR A 60 18.11 4.68 55.92
N GLU A 61 18.28 4.23 57.16
CA GLU A 61 17.56 4.76 58.33
C GLU A 61 17.84 6.26 58.53
N GLN A 62 19.08 6.70 58.28
CA GLN A 62 19.42 8.14 58.32
C GLN A 62 18.77 8.94 57.19
N ILE A 63 18.76 8.42 55.96
CA ILE A 63 18.07 9.07 54.82
C ILE A 63 16.57 9.22 55.11
N LEU A 64 15.92 8.21 55.69
CA LEU A 64 14.52 8.30 56.11
C LEU A 64 14.31 9.41 57.14
N GLY A 65 15.25 9.61 58.07
CA GLY A 65 15.23 10.73 59.01
C GLY A 65 15.22 12.10 58.32
N TYR A 66 16.03 12.27 57.27
CA TYR A 66 16.01 13.49 56.45
C TYR A 66 14.70 13.66 55.68
N LYS A 67 14.15 12.59 55.11
CA LYS A 67 12.84 12.62 54.44
C LYS A 67 11.72 13.01 55.41
N ALA A 68 11.73 12.47 56.63
CA ALA A 68 10.79 12.83 57.69
C ALA A 68 10.93 14.30 58.13
N ALA A 69 12.13 14.88 57.98
CA ALA A 69 12.41 16.30 58.18
C ALA A 69 12.09 17.19 56.95
N ASN A 70 11.29 16.70 55.99
CA ASN A 70 10.89 17.38 54.75
C ASN A 70 12.04 17.73 53.79
N ARG A 71 13.17 17.02 53.84
CA ARG A 71 14.19 17.06 52.78
C ARG A 71 13.86 16.06 51.67
N LEU A 72 14.56 16.14 50.53
CA LEU A 72 14.32 15.31 49.34
C LEU A 72 12.87 15.44 48.83
N PRO A 73 12.38 16.67 48.53
CA PRO A 73 10.98 16.90 48.19
C PRO A 73 10.51 16.19 46.92
N ASN A 74 11.42 15.91 45.99
CA ASN A 74 11.12 15.26 44.71
C ASN A 74 11.34 13.73 44.71
N VAL A 75 11.81 13.15 45.82
CA VAL A 75 12.05 11.70 45.93
C VAL A 75 10.85 11.05 46.63
N ASP A 76 9.97 10.41 45.87
CA ASP A 76 8.75 9.80 46.41
C ASP A 76 8.99 8.41 47.01
N LEU A 77 10.02 7.69 46.55
CA LEU A 77 10.35 6.35 47.01
C LEU A 77 11.78 6.25 47.51
N ILE A 78 11.96 5.76 48.73
CA ILE A 78 13.26 5.43 49.31
C ILE A 78 13.18 4.01 49.85
N PHE A 79 14.12 3.15 49.47
CA PHE A 79 14.15 1.77 49.93
C PHE A 79 15.58 1.29 50.19
N PRO A 80 15.80 0.29 51.07
CA PRO A 80 17.15 -0.16 51.37
C PRO A 80 17.66 -1.12 50.30
N ASN A 81 18.93 -0.94 49.95
CA ASN A 81 19.74 -1.84 49.14
C ASN A 81 20.89 -2.39 49.99
N ILE A 82 20.79 -3.65 50.42
CA ILE A 82 21.84 -4.25 51.25
C ILE A 82 22.84 -4.96 50.34
N GLU A 83 24.05 -4.42 50.26
CA GLU A 83 25.15 -5.03 49.52
C GLU A 83 25.85 -6.08 50.37
N ILE A 84 25.97 -7.29 49.83
CA ILE A 84 26.62 -8.43 50.45
C ILE A 84 27.66 -9.02 49.48
N ARG A 85 28.80 -9.46 50.02
CA ARG A 85 29.83 -10.15 49.26
C ARG A 85 29.70 -11.66 49.40
N LEU A 86 29.61 -12.37 48.28
CA LEU A 86 29.62 -13.83 48.26
C LEU A 86 31.02 -14.38 48.56
N ASP A 87 31.10 -15.64 48.96
CA ASP A 87 32.35 -16.42 49.07
C ASP A 87 32.93 -16.86 47.70
N VAL A 88 32.49 -16.19 46.62
CA VAL A 88 32.87 -16.49 45.24
C VAL A 88 33.80 -15.40 44.72
N ALA A 89 35.03 -15.80 44.35
CA ALA A 89 36.05 -14.87 43.88
C ALA A 89 35.71 -14.30 42.50
N ALA A 90 35.80 -12.97 42.36
CA ALA A 90 35.74 -12.27 41.09
C ALA A 90 37.16 -11.97 40.57
N LYS A 91 37.31 -11.15 39.52
CA LYS A 91 38.65 -10.76 39.01
C LYS A 91 39.43 -9.97 40.05
N SER A 92 38.74 -9.13 40.82
CA SER A 92 39.27 -8.37 41.95
C SER A 92 38.27 -8.44 43.09
N GLY A 93 38.62 -9.14 44.18
CA GLY A 93 37.72 -9.31 45.33
C GLY A 93 36.71 -10.44 45.11
N PHE A 94 35.45 -10.16 45.45
CA PHE A 94 34.37 -11.15 45.52
C PHE A 94 33.13 -10.64 44.79
N VAL A 95 32.25 -11.54 44.37
CA VAL A 95 30.99 -11.18 43.71
C VAL A 95 30.06 -10.44 44.68
N ASN A 96 29.67 -9.23 44.31
CA ASN A 96 28.70 -8.41 45.04
C ASN A 96 27.26 -8.76 44.62
N VAL A 97 26.41 -9.01 45.63
CA VAL A 97 24.96 -9.22 45.49
C VAL A 97 24.25 -8.15 46.30
N HIS A 98 23.12 -7.68 45.79
CA HIS A 98 22.34 -6.59 46.34
C HIS A 98 20.94 -7.09 46.68
N LEU A 99 20.50 -6.85 47.91
CA LEU A 99 19.15 -7.15 48.38
C LEU A 99 18.34 -5.86 48.39
N LEU A 100 17.53 -5.65 47.36
CA LEU A 100 16.61 -4.51 47.24
C LEU A 100 15.31 -4.89 47.97
N VAL A 101 15.02 -4.20 49.06
CA VAL A 101 13.88 -4.56 49.93
C VAL A 101 12.73 -3.59 49.72
N SER A 102 11.51 -4.10 49.61
CA SER A 102 10.31 -3.28 49.56
C SER A 102 10.07 -2.55 50.89
N PRO A 103 9.85 -1.23 50.87
CA PRO A 103 9.46 -0.47 52.05
C PRO A 103 7.95 -0.51 52.31
N GLU A 104 7.16 -1.21 51.47
CA GLU A 104 5.69 -1.27 51.56
C GLU A 104 5.19 -1.89 52.87
N ASP A 105 5.93 -2.85 53.43
CA ASP A 105 5.65 -3.39 54.76
C ASP A 105 6.21 -2.44 55.83
N PRO A 106 5.38 -1.89 56.75
CA PRO A 106 5.87 -1.03 57.82
C PRO A 106 6.95 -1.67 58.71
N ASP A 107 7.01 -3.00 58.82
CA ASP A 107 7.99 -3.75 59.62
C ASP A 107 9.20 -4.24 58.79
N HIS A 108 9.39 -3.73 57.56
CA HIS A 108 10.43 -4.21 56.64
C HIS A 108 11.84 -4.18 57.23
N LEU A 109 12.17 -3.18 58.05
CA LEU A 109 13.48 -3.07 58.71
C LEU A 109 13.73 -4.19 59.71
N ALA A 110 12.77 -4.54 60.56
CA ALA A 110 12.95 -5.62 61.52
C ALA A 110 12.96 -6.97 60.81
N ALA A 111 12.09 -7.15 59.81
CA ALA A 111 12.02 -8.35 59.01
C ALA A 111 13.34 -8.62 58.26
N VAL A 112 13.93 -7.60 57.60
CA VAL A 112 15.19 -7.77 56.89
C VAL A 112 16.37 -8.01 57.84
N LYS A 113 16.44 -7.29 58.97
CA LYS A 113 17.48 -7.53 59.99
C LYS A 113 17.44 -8.96 60.52
N ARG A 114 16.25 -9.52 60.76
CA ARG A 114 16.05 -10.94 61.16
C ARG A 114 16.42 -11.94 60.05
N ILE A 115 16.28 -11.55 58.78
CA ILE A 115 16.71 -12.40 57.66
C ILE A 115 18.23 -12.40 57.56
N LEU A 116 18.86 -11.24 57.68
CA LEU A 116 20.32 -11.10 57.64
C LEU A 116 20.98 -11.93 58.74
N THR A 117 20.46 -11.93 59.97
CA THR A 117 21.02 -12.75 61.07
C THR A 117 21.04 -14.27 60.79
N ARG A 118 20.30 -14.76 59.78
CA ARG A 118 20.33 -16.18 59.36
C ARG A 118 21.47 -16.49 58.38
N LEU A 119 22.15 -15.46 57.88
CA LEU A 119 23.39 -15.58 57.13
C LEU A 119 24.54 -15.62 58.13
N GLN A 120 25.35 -16.67 58.09
CA GLN A 120 26.37 -16.94 59.10
C GLN A 120 27.71 -17.14 58.43
N PHE A 121 28.76 -16.60 59.04
CA PHE A 121 30.14 -16.77 58.61
C PHE A 121 30.91 -17.49 59.72
N HIS A 122 31.46 -18.66 59.39
CA HIS A 122 32.25 -19.46 60.33
C HIS A 122 33.72 -19.06 60.28
N ALA A 123 34.27 -18.61 61.40
CA ALA A 123 35.68 -18.26 61.53
C ALA A 123 36.14 -18.37 62.99
N PHE A 124 37.45 -18.59 63.22
CA PHE A 124 38.02 -18.66 64.58
C PHE A 124 37.31 -19.65 65.51
N ASP A 125 36.82 -20.78 64.97
CA ASP A 125 36.02 -21.79 65.66
C ASP A 125 34.71 -21.25 66.29
N ASP A 126 34.16 -20.17 65.74
CA ASP A 126 32.92 -19.51 66.17
C ASP A 126 32.04 -19.16 64.95
N ASP A 127 30.74 -18.96 65.21
CA ASP A 127 29.77 -18.53 64.20
C ASP A 127 29.41 -17.05 64.41
N PHE A 128 29.54 -16.27 63.34
CA PHE A 128 29.19 -14.86 63.31
C PHE A 128 27.94 -14.68 62.45
N ASP A 129 26.88 -14.14 63.04
CA ASP A 129 25.66 -13.80 62.32
C ASP A 129 25.87 -12.49 61.53
N CYS A 130 25.18 -12.33 60.40
CA CYS A 130 25.19 -11.07 59.65
C CYS A 130 24.34 -10.01 60.37
N SER A 131 24.90 -9.48 61.46
CA SER A 131 24.35 -8.42 62.28
C SER A 131 25.43 -7.40 62.61
N ARG A 132 25.05 -6.15 62.85
CA ARG A 132 26.00 -5.09 63.20
C ARG A 132 26.89 -5.46 64.40
N ALA A 133 26.31 -6.08 65.43
CA ALA A 133 27.03 -6.49 66.63
C ALA A 133 28.09 -7.57 66.33
N ASP A 134 27.71 -8.57 65.53
CA ASP A 134 28.60 -9.67 65.18
C ASP A 134 29.65 -9.31 64.14
N LEU A 135 29.36 -8.39 63.23
CA LEU A 135 30.37 -7.83 62.34
C LEU A 135 31.43 -7.05 63.13
N ILE A 136 31.05 -6.27 64.14
CA ILE A 136 32.00 -5.62 65.05
C ILE A 136 32.80 -6.66 65.84
N ARG A 137 32.13 -7.70 66.35
CA ARG A 137 32.77 -8.81 67.09
C ARG A 137 33.81 -9.51 66.22
N LEU A 138 33.46 -9.83 64.97
CA LEU A 138 34.36 -10.42 63.97
C LEU A 138 35.54 -9.51 63.67
N GLY A 139 35.30 -8.21 63.47
CA GLY A 139 36.35 -7.23 63.20
C GLY A 139 37.37 -7.11 64.34
N ARG A 140 36.89 -7.04 65.59
CA ARG A 140 37.75 -7.04 66.79
C ARG A 140 38.49 -8.36 66.98
N ARG A 141 37.86 -9.48 66.63
CA ARG A 141 38.50 -10.80 66.71
C ARG A 141 39.63 -10.93 65.69
N ALA A 142 39.39 -10.47 64.45
CA ALA A 142 40.38 -10.48 63.38
C ALA A 142 41.52 -9.47 63.59
N ASN A 143 41.22 -8.30 64.17
CA ASN A 143 42.21 -7.30 64.54
C ASN A 143 41.93 -6.73 65.95
N PRO A 144 42.56 -7.29 67.00
CA PRO A 144 42.36 -6.86 68.39
C PRO A 144 42.76 -5.42 68.70
N ALA A 145 43.51 -4.76 67.82
CA ALA A 145 43.90 -3.35 68.00
C ALA A 145 42.77 -2.35 67.69
N LEU A 146 41.67 -2.81 67.08
CA LEU A 146 40.51 -1.96 66.74
C LEU A 146 39.62 -1.73 67.98
N ILE A 147 39.73 -0.53 68.57
CA ILE A 147 38.90 -0.12 69.70
C ILE A 147 37.60 0.55 69.22
N ASP A 148 37.69 1.36 68.16
CA ASP A 148 36.56 2.07 67.57
C ASP A 148 35.56 1.10 66.91
N ASP A 149 34.28 1.21 67.27
CA ASP A 149 33.20 0.34 66.78
C ASP A 149 33.04 0.43 65.26
N ARG A 150 33.24 1.62 64.67
CA ARG A 150 33.06 1.82 63.24
C ARG A 150 34.21 1.21 62.44
N ALA A 151 35.45 1.40 62.90
CA ALA A 151 36.62 0.75 62.31
C ALA A 151 36.53 -0.78 62.44
N ALA A 152 36.06 -1.29 63.58
CA ALA A 152 35.80 -2.71 63.78
C ALA A 152 34.68 -3.23 62.85
N LEU A 153 33.57 -2.50 62.69
CA LEU A 153 32.49 -2.86 61.77
C LEU A 153 32.98 -2.96 60.33
N ALA A 154 33.75 -1.96 59.86
CA ALA A 154 34.32 -1.95 58.51
C ALA A 154 35.30 -3.12 58.28
N HIS A 155 36.16 -3.40 59.27
CA HIS A 155 37.07 -4.53 59.19
C HIS A 155 36.31 -5.87 59.17
N GLY A 156 35.31 -6.03 60.02
CA GLY A 156 34.45 -7.22 60.06
C GLY A 156 33.67 -7.44 58.76
N ALA A 157 33.06 -6.40 58.21
CA ALA A 157 32.40 -6.45 56.90
C ALA A 157 33.36 -6.82 55.76
N THR A 158 34.64 -6.44 55.86
CA THR A 158 35.66 -6.88 54.90
C THR A 158 35.90 -8.39 54.97
N GLN A 159 35.91 -8.96 56.18
CA GLN A 159 36.12 -10.40 56.40
C GLN A 159 34.88 -11.26 56.07
N PHE A 160 33.68 -10.77 56.40
CA PHE A 160 32.45 -11.53 56.27
C PHE A 160 32.17 -11.88 54.80
N LYS A 161 31.96 -13.16 54.48
CA LYS A 161 31.55 -13.63 53.15
C LYS A 161 30.31 -14.52 53.29
N VAL A 162 29.32 -14.26 52.44
CA VAL A 162 28.07 -15.00 52.46
C VAL A 162 28.18 -16.19 51.53
N ASN A 163 27.92 -17.39 52.03
CA ASN A 163 27.85 -18.56 51.18
C ASN A 163 26.61 -18.49 50.26
N PHE A 164 26.82 -18.65 48.95
CA PHE A 164 25.72 -18.55 47.98
C PHE A 164 24.58 -19.56 48.23
N THR A 165 24.91 -20.79 48.62
CA THR A 165 23.88 -21.81 48.92
C THR A 165 23.07 -21.44 50.16
N GLN A 166 23.73 -20.88 51.19
CA GLN A 166 23.05 -20.37 52.38
C GLN A 166 22.11 -19.20 52.03
N LEU A 167 22.58 -18.22 51.26
CA LEU A 167 21.76 -17.09 50.81
C LEU A 167 20.50 -17.56 50.09
N ARG A 168 20.67 -18.44 49.09
CA ARG A 168 19.57 -19.01 48.31
C ARG A 168 18.56 -19.73 49.20
N LYS A 169 19.03 -20.48 50.19
CA LYS A 169 18.16 -21.18 51.16
C LYS A 169 17.43 -20.21 52.09
N VAL A 170 18.13 -19.24 52.68
CA VAL A 170 17.54 -18.29 53.65
C VAL A 170 16.42 -17.47 53.01
N LEU A 171 16.63 -16.97 51.79
CA LEU A 171 15.63 -16.24 51.03
C LEU A 171 14.53 -17.19 50.47
N GLY A 172 14.92 -18.37 49.99
CA GLY A 172 14.01 -19.38 49.43
C GLY A 172 13.09 -20.08 50.44
N ASP A 173 13.46 -20.12 51.72
CA ASP A 173 12.65 -20.74 52.78
C ASP A 173 11.77 -19.72 53.52
N ASN A 174 11.93 -18.42 53.28
CA ASN A 174 11.19 -17.37 53.96
C ASN A 174 10.16 -16.71 53.03
N ASP A 175 8.88 -16.82 53.36
CA ASP A 175 7.84 -16.27 52.49
C ASP A 175 7.84 -14.74 52.44
N TRP A 176 8.13 -14.05 53.55
CA TRP A 176 8.25 -12.59 53.53
C TRP A 176 9.37 -12.12 52.59
N ALA A 177 10.54 -12.78 52.65
CA ALA A 177 11.68 -12.47 51.79
C ALA A 177 11.36 -12.62 50.30
N LYS A 178 10.62 -13.67 49.91
CA LYS A 178 10.22 -13.90 48.51
C LYS A 178 9.35 -12.79 47.94
N HIS A 179 8.48 -12.17 48.75
CA HIS A 179 7.56 -11.14 48.28
C HIS A 179 8.15 -9.72 48.37
N ASN A 180 9.10 -9.52 49.29
CA ASN A 180 9.63 -8.20 49.62
C ASN A 180 11.09 -7.97 49.23
N ILE A 181 11.84 -8.97 48.77
CA ILE A 181 13.25 -8.79 48.38
C ILE A 181 13.44 -9.14 46.91
N LEU A 182 13.94 -8.17 46.13
CA LEU A 182 14.51 -8.40 44.81
C LEU A 182 16.03 -8.50 44.92
N VAL A 183 16.59 -9.48 44.23
CA VAL A 183 18.04 -9.74 44.24
C VAL A 183 18.65 -9.14 42.98
N ALA A 184 19.60 -8.22 43.14
CA ALA A 184 20.44 -7.71 42.07
C ALA A 184 21.86 -8.28 42.20
N VAL A 185 22.58 -8.42 41.08
CA VAL A 185 23.99 -8.84 41.08
C VAL A 185 24.82 -7.90 40.21
N ALA A 186 26.03 -7.59 40.64
CA ALA A 186 26.98 -6.82 39.85
C ALA A 186 27.36 -7.58 38.57
N GLY A 187 27.17 -6.95 37.40
CA GLY A 187 27.51 -7.52 36.09
C GLY A 187 28.93 -7.23 35.64
N GLY A 188 29.65 -6.35 36.33
CA GLY A 188 31.01 -5.90 36.00
C GLY A 188 32.06 -7.02 36.08
N SER A 189 33.23 -6.81 35.45
CA SER A 189 34.30 -7.82 35.47
C SER A 189 35.14 -7.82 36.74
N ASN A 190 35.13 -6.73 37.52
CA ASN A 190 36.00 -6.55 38.67
C ASN A 190 35.45 -7.31 39.88
N ASP A 191 34.24 -6.96 40.30
CA ASP A 191 33.52 -7.39 41.49
C ASP A 191 32.16 -8.04 41.17
N GLY A 192 31.93 -8.34 39.89
CA GLY A 192 30.70 -8.94 39.38
C GLY A 192 30.91 -10.29 38.71
N THR A 193 29.81 -10.88 38.25
CA THR A 193 29.77 -12.25 37.70
C THR A 193 30.59 -12.40 36.40
N SER A 194 30.78 -11.32 35.64
CA SER A 194 31.64 -11.32 34.43
C SER A 194 33.12 -11.53 34.71
N GLY A 195 33.54 -11.46 35.98
CA GLY A 195 34.88 -11.81 36.44
C GLY A 195 35.15 -13.32 36.50
N LEU A 196 34.11 -14.15 36.55
CA LEU A 196 34.21 -15.62 36.59
C LEU A 196 34.44 -16.17 35.19
N ARG A 197 35.71 -16.22 34.76
CA ARG A 197 36.12 -16.58 33.39
C ARG A 197 36.74 -17.97 33.26
N GLN A 198 36.94 -18.70 34.36
CA GLN A 198 37.44 -20.06 34.30
C GLN A 198 36.32 -21.04 33.96
N ALA A 199 36.60 -22.04 33.12
CA ALA A 199 35.59 -23.00 32.65
C ALA A 199 34.90 -23.78 33.80
N ALA A 200 35.60 -23.97 34.93
CA ALA A 200 35.05 -24.65 36.11
C ALA A 200 34.01 -23.81 36.88
N ASP A 201 34.07 -22.48 36.79
CA ASP A 201 33.21 -21.56 37.55
C ASP A 201 31.99 -21.08 36.73
N ALA A 202 31.89 -21.49 35.47
CA ALA A 202 30.80 -21.12 34.57
C ALA A 202 29.42 -21.55 35.12
N THR A 203 29.34 -22.73 35.74
CA THR A 203 28.10 -23.22 36.37
C THR A 203 27.70 -22.36 37.57
N VAL A 204 28.67 -21.97 38.41
CA VAL A 204 28.41 -21.12 39.59
C VAL A 204 27.93 -19.74 39.14
N ARG A 205 28.59 -19.17 38.13
CA ARG A 205 28.15 -17.92 37.50
C ARG A 205 26.71 -17.99 37.03
N GLN A 206 26.37 -19.02 36.25
CA GLN A 206 25.03 -19.20 35.71
C GLN A 206 23.99 -19.33 36.83
N GLU A 207 24.28 -20.08 37.90
CA GLU A 207 23.37 -20.24 39.04
C GLU A 207 23.15 -18.93 39.81
N ILE A 208 24.19 -18.09 39.98
CA ILE A 208 24.06 -16.75 40.60
C ILE A 208 23.20 -15.84 39.72
N GLU A 209 23.51 -15.77 38.42
CA GLU A 209 22.77 -14.93 37.47
C GLU A 209 21.31 -15.41 37.34
N LYS A 210 21.07 -16.72 37.38
CA LYS A 210 19.72 -17.32 37.40
C LYS A 210 18.95 -16.98 38.68
N PHE A 211 19.63 -16.89 39.83
CA PHE A 211 19.03 -16.49 41.10
C PHE A 211 18.72 -14.98 41.17
N ALA A 212 19.51 -14.15 40.49
CA ALA A 212 19.29 -12.71 40.43
C ALA A 212 18.01 -12.36 39.63
N HIS A 213 17.30 -11.33 40.07
CA HIS A 213 16.17 -10.73 39.37
C HIS A 213 16.62 -9.57 38.47
N ILE A 214 17.72 -8.90 38.84
CA ILE A 214 18.23 -7.67 38.21
C ILE A 214 19.74 -7.81 38.01
N ILE A 215 20.26 -7.21 36.94
CA ILE A 215 21.70 -7.14 36.69
C ILE A 215 22.16 -5.69 36.79
N PHE A 216 23.12 -5.40 37.66
CA PHE A 216 23.71 -4.07 37.75
C PHE A 216 24.81 -3.92 36.70
N THR A 217 24.44 -3.28 35.59
CA THR A 217 25.32 -2.98 34.46
C THR A 217 24.79 -1.81 33.66
N SER A 218 25.70 -0.99 33.15
CA SER A 218 25.39 0.13 32.26
C SER A 218 25.78 -0.14 30.80
N SER A 219 26.22 -1.35 30.50
CA SER A 219 26.66 -1.79 29.17
C SER A 219 25.45 -2.00 28.25
N PRO A 220 25.37 -1.31 27.09
CA PRO A 220 24.32 -1.57 26.11
C PRO A 220 24.35 -3.01 25.57
N LYS A 221 25.55 -3.62 25.50
CA LYS A 221 25.71 -5.01 25.07
C LYS A 221 25.11 -6.00 26.08
N ASP A 222 25.31 -5.72 27.37
CA ASP A 222 24.77 -6.58 28.43
C ASP A 222 23.24 -6.45 28.47
N ARG A 223 22.71 -5.23 28.29
CA ARG A 223 21.27 -5.02 28.13
C ARG A 223 20.73 -5.83 26.95
N ALA A 224 21.32 -5.71 25.76
CA ALA A 224 20.90 -6.49 24.60
C ALA A 224 20.94 -8.01 24.86
N PHE A 225 21.96 -8.51 25.57
CA PHE A 225 22.04 -9.91 25.98
C PHE A 225 20.88 -10.29 26.90
N TRP A 226 20.63 -9.56 27.99
CA TRP A 226 19.58 -9.89 28.96
C TRP A 226 18.15 -9.69 28.45
N LEU A 227 17.99 -9.00 27.32
CA LEU A 227 16.73 -8.91 26.57
C LEU A 227 16.56 -10.02 25.52
N GLY A 228 17.54 -10.90 25.35
CA GLY A 228 17.46 -11.98 24.35
C GLY A 228 17.69 -11.51 22.91
N GLN A 229 18.35 -10.36 22.74
CA GLN A 229 18.68 -9.74 21.44
C GLN A 229 20.16 -10.00 21.05
N GLY A 230 20.83 -10.92 21.75
CA GLY A 230 22.24 -11.25 21.59
C GLY A 230 22.46 -12.70 21.13
N VAL A 231 23.42 -13.37 21.75
CA VAL A 231 23.79 -14.76 21.44
C VAL A 231 22.69 -15.76 21.84
N LEU A 232 21.94 -15.45 22.90
CA LEU A 232 20.81 -16.24 23.38
C LEU A 232 19.50 -15.54 23.03
N SER A 233 18.50 -16.32 22.64
CA SER A 233 17.12 -15.85 22.46
C SER A 233 16.41 -15.68 23.81
N ALA A 234 15.30 -14.93 23.83
CA ALA A 234 14.46 -14.80 25.02
C ALA A 234 13.97 -16.16 25.56
N ASP A 235 13.71 -17.14 24.70
CA ASP A 235 13.30 -18.48 25.11
C ASP A 235 14.45 -19.23 25.82
N GLN A 236 15.67 -19.12 25.30
CA GLN A 236 16.86 -19.71 25.93
C GLN A 236 17.16 -19.07 27.29
N LEU A 237 17.04 -17.74 27.41
CA LEU A 237 17.17 -17.05 28.71
C LEU A 237 16.14 -17.53 29.74
N ARG A 238 14.91 -17.83 29.31
CA ARG A 238 13.87 -18.39 30.19
C ARG A 238 14.21 -19.80 30.69
N GLU A 239 14.91 -20.59 29.89
CA GLU A 239 15.35 -21.93 30.27
C GLU A 239 16.57 -21.88 31.21
N ASP A 240 17.60 -21.15 30.79
CA ASP A 240 18.92 -21.18 31.40
C ASP A 240 19.05 -20.23 32.61
N TYR A 241 18.37 -19.07 32.57
CA TYR A 241 18.55 -17.96 33.52
C TYR A 241 17.26 -17.53 34.23
N ALA A 242 16.19 -18.31 34.08
CA ALA A 242 14.86 -18.03 34.63
C ALA A 242 14.21 -16.72 34.09
N GLY A 243 14.62 -16.27 32.90
CA GLY A 243 13.97 -15.17 32.17
C GLY A 243 14.94 -14.07 31.73
N CYS A 244 14.39 -13.13 30.98
CA CYS A 244 15.03 -11.86 30.69
C CYS A 244 15.18 -11.05 32.00
N LYS A 245 16.17 -10.16 32.08
CA LYS A 245 16.46 -9.39 33.30
C LYS A 245 16.64 -7.92 32.97
N PRO A 246 16.09 -7.00 33.78
CA PRO A 246 16.37 -5.58 33.62
C PRO A 246 17.81 -5.30 34.03
N CYS A 247 18.48 -4.46 33.23
CA CYS A 247 19.77 -3.90 33.57
C CYS A 247 19.56 -2.54 34.22
N LEU A 248 20.07 -2.36 35.43
CA LEU A 248 20.02 -1.08 36.15
C LEU A 248 21.43 -0.60 36.45
N HIS A 249 21.58 0.70 36.67
CA HIS A 249 22.84 1.33 37.02
C HIS A 249 22.61 2.52 37.95
N GLY A 250 23.30 2.50 39.09
CA GLY A 250 23.42 3.65 39.97
C GLY A 250 24.78 4.32 39.86
N SER A 251 24.90 5.45 40.53
CA SER A 251 26.13 6.21 40.67
C SER A 251 27.23 5.48 41.45
N ASP A 252 26.86 4.54 42.32
CA ASP A 252 27.78 3.84 43.23
C ASP A 252 28.69 4.83 43.98
N ALA A 253 28.09 5.97 44.38
CA ALA A 253 28.83 7.11 44.89
C ALA A 253 29.41 6.82 46.28
N HIS A 254 30.71 7.06 46.45
CA HIS A 254 31.41 6.99 47.74
C HIS A 254 31.98 8.35 48.20
N ASP A 255 31.81 9.38 47.38
CA ASP A 255 32.24 10.76 47.61
C ASP A 255 31.17 11.74 47.13
N HIS A 256 31.31 13.02 47.51
CA HIS A 256 30.33 14.06 47.18
C HIS A 256 30.22 14.38 45.69
N GLN A 257 31.26 14.16 44.90
CA GLN A 257 31.28 14.54 43.48
C GLN A 257 30.36 13.62 42.66
N THR A 258 30.36 12.34 43.01
CA THR A 258 29.67 11.27 42.29
C THR A 258 28.22 11.04 42.73
N VAL A 259 27.76 11.63 43.84
CA VAL A 259 26.39 11.47 44.39
C VAL A 259 25.33 11.70 43.32
N GLY A 260 24.61 10.65 42.90
CA GLY A 260 23.56 10.78 41.90
C GLY A 260 24.07 11.21 40.51
N GLN A 261 25.34 10.93 40.20
CA GLN A 261 25.95 11.19 38.90
C GLN A 261 26.70 9.94 38.39
N PRO A 262 25.99 8.96 37.79
CA PRO A 262 26.62 7.78 37.21
C PRO A 262 27.56 8.14 36.05
N THR A 263 28.54 7.27 35.81
CA THR A 263 29.56 7.49 34.77
C THR A 263 28.90 7.61 33.39
N HIS A 264 29.33 8.61 32.60
CA HIS A 264 28.79 8.92 31.27
C HIS A 264 27.28 9.23 31.24
N ASP A 265 26.72 9.73 32.35
CA ASP A 265 25.30 10.10 32.46
C ASP A 265 24.35 8.94 32.14
N ARG A 266 24.78 7.71 32.47
CA ARG A 266 23.98 6.50 32.27
C ARG A 266 22.97 6.32 33.40
N PHE A 267 21.94 7.15 33.41
CA PHE A 267 20.88 7.11 34.42
C PHE A 267 19.98 5.89 34.23
N THR A 268 19.43 5.38 35.33
CA THR A 268 18.37 4.37 35.30
C THR A 268 17.02 5.04 35.17
N TRP A 269 16.24 4.58 34.18
CA TRP A 269 14.87 4.97 33.94
C TRP A 269 13.97 3.75 34.15
N ILE A 270 13.00 3.87 35.05
CA ILE A 270 11.96 2.85 35.28
C ILE A 270 10.62 3.41 34.82
N LYS A 271 9.87 2.62 34.05
CA LYS A 271 8.52 2.99 33.61
C LYS A 271 7.47 2.47 34.58
N GLY A 272 6.79 3.39 35.25
CA GLY A 272 5.74 3.08 36.23
C GLY A 272 5.46 4.23 37.18
N ALA A 273 4.52 4.03 38.09
CA ALA A 273 4.39 4.82 39.30
C ALA A 273 5.69 4.75 40.13
N VAL A 274 5.95 5.76 40.97
CA VAL A 274 7.13 5.80 41.84
C VAL A 274 6.91 4.91 43.07
N THR A 275 6.72 3.61 42.83
CA THR A 275 6.47 2.58 43.85
C THR A 275 7.44 1.42 43.64
N PHE A 276 7.76 0.67 44.70
CA PHE A 276 8.61 -0.51 44.58
C PHE A 276 8.02 -1.55 43.60
N ASP A 277 6.71 -1.50 43.41
CA ASP A 277 6.05 -2.36 42.45
C ASP A 277 6.39 -2.11 40.99
N ALA A 278 6.68 -0.87 40.60
CA ALA A 278 7.18 -0.58 39.26
C ALA A 278 8.49 -1.31 38.97
N LEU A 279 9.34 -1.49 39.99
CA LEU A 279 10.56 -2.30 39.87
C LEU A 279 10.23 -3.79 39.71
N ARG A 280 9.21 -4.31 40.41
CA ARG A 280 8.73 -5.68 40.18
C ARG A 280 8.18 -5.85 38.75
N GLN A 281 7.43 -4.88 38.24
CA GLN A 281 6.94 -4.89 36.86
C GLN A 281 8.10 -4.81 35.86
N ALA A 282 9.16 -4.07 36.15
CA ALA A 282 10.37 -4.03 35.31
C ALA A 282 11.13 -5.37 35.28
N CYS A 283 11.03 -6.21 36.32
CA CYS A 283 11.50 -7.60 36.25
C CYS A 283 10.59 -8.49 35.39
N ILE A 284 9.30 -8.15 35.25
CA ILE A 284 8.36 -8.88 34.40
C ILE A 284 8.50 -8.45 32.94
N ASP A 285 8.65 -7.15 32.65
CA ASP A 285 8.89 -6.63 31.29
C ASP A 285 10.15 -5.74 31.25
N PRO A 286 11.35 -6.35 31.20
CA PRO A 286 12.62 -5.62 31.22
C PRO A 286 12.80 -4.67 30.03
N GLU A 287 12.29 -5.04 28.86
CA GLU A 287 12.47 -4.24 27.64
C GLU A 287 11.63 -2.96 27.69
N GLY A 288 10.35 -3.11 28.04
CA GLY A 288 9.37 -2.02 28.05
C GLY A 288 9.46 -1.10 29.26
N ARG A 289 10.05 -1.56 30.39
CA ARG A 289 9.99 -0.82 31.66
C ARG A 289 11.34 -0.49 32.32
N ALA A 290 12.47 -0.99 31.81
CA ALA A 290 13.80 -0.61 32.32
C ALA A 290 14.74 -0.16 31.19
N TYR A 291 15.36 0.99 31.41
CA TYR A 291 16.32 1.56 30.48
C TYR A 291 17.48 2.24 31.21
N VAL A 292 18.67 2.17 30.62
CA VAL A 292 19.87 2.85 31.12
C VAL A 292 20.43 3.74 30.01
N GLY A 293 20.48 5.04 30.26
CA GLY A 293 20.96 6.04 29.30
C GLY A 293 20.74 7.47 29.77
N VAL A 294 21.17 8.43 28.94
CA VAL A 294 21.10 9.87 29.23
C VAL A 294 19.65 10.35 29.32
N GLU A 295 18.81 9.84 28.43
CA GLU A 295 17.37 10.13 28.36
C GLU A 295 16.60 8.81 28.30
N PRO A 296 15.32 8.77 28.74
CA PRO A 296 14.49 7.59 28.57
C PRO A 296 14.20 7.35 27.08
N PRO A 297 13.73 6.14 26.70
CA PRO A 297 13.34 5.86 25.32
C PRO A 297 12.33 6.88 24.78
N HIS A 298 12.54 7.33 23.54
CA HIS A 298 11.63 8.27 22.88
C HIS A 298 10.22 7.68 22.79
N THR A 299 9.24 8.56 22.99
CA THR A 299 7.81 8.30 22.74
C THR A 299 7.37 9.11 21.52
N ALA A 300 6.07 9.11 21.20
CA ALA A 300 5.55 9.95 20.11
C ALA A 300 5.91 11.45 20.27
N MET A 301 5.71 12.22 19.20
CA MET A 301 5.99 13.65 19.22
C MET A 301 5.02 14.38 20.17
N PRO A 302 5.48 15.20 21.13
CA PRO A 302 4.60 15.88 22.09
C PRO A 302 3.48 16.72 21.45
N SER A 303 3.72 17.30 20.27
CA SER A 303 2.72 18.06 19.51
C SER A 303 1.56 17.21 18.96
N GLN A 304 1.76 15.89 18.85
CA GLN A 304 0.79 14.91 18.35
C GLN A 304 0.28 14.00 19.47
N MET A 305 0.45 14.40 20.73
CA MET A 305 -0.08 13.68 21.89
C MET A 305 -1.10 14.54 22.59
N ILE A 306 -2.20 13.91 23.01
CA ILE A 306 -3.18 14.52 23.89
C ILE A 306 -2.68 14.31 25.32
N ALA A 307 -2.35 15.38 26.02
CA ALA A 307 -1.87 15.32 27.40
C ALA A 307 -3.04 15.32 28.41
N GLN A 308 -4.15 15.97 28.07
CA GLN A 308 -5.33 16.09 28.93
C GLN A 308 -6.59 16.35 28.10
N VAL A 309 -7.72 15.79 28.55
CA VAL A 309 -9.06 16.20 28.14
C VAL A 309 -9.78 16.84 29.33
N GLU A 310 -10.40 17.99 29.09
CA GLU A 310 -11.23 18.71 30.06
C GLU A 310 -12.63 18.90 29.50
N ILE A 311 -13.64 18.47 30.26
CA ILE A 311 -15.05 18.64 29.94
C ILE A 311 -15.59 19.80 30.78
N THR A 312 -16.03 20.85 30.09
CA THR A 312 -16.63 22.06 30.70
C THR A 312 -18.12 22.11 30.36
N ASP A 313 -18.89 22.83 31.18
CA ASP A 313 -20.33 23.05 30.98
C ASP A 313 -21.19 21.76 30.89
N GLY A 314 -20.67 20.63 31.38
CA GLY A 314 -21.38 19.35 31.45
C GLY A 314 -21.45 18.83 32.88
N SER A 315 -22.54 19.10 33.59
CA SER A 315 -22.72 18.68 35.01
C SER A 315 -22.73 17.15 35.21
N TRP A 316 -22.99 16.40 34.14
CA TRP A 316 -22.93 14.94 34.12
C TRP A 316 -21.48 14.40 34.07
N ALA A 317 -20.50 15.19 33.62
CA ALA A 317 -19.09 14.81 33.66
C ALA A 317 -18.51 15.10 35.06
N SER A 318 -18.82 14.22 36.02
CA SER A 318 -18.37 14.39 37.41
C SER A 318 -16.85 14.39 37.53
N THR A 319 -16.17 13.64 36.66
CA THR A 319 -14.75 13.81 36.39
C THR A 319 -14.58 14.74 35.19
N SER A 320 -14.40 16.03 35.45
CA SER A 320 -14.24 17.03 34.39
C SER A 320 -12.85 17.02 33.75
N VAL A 321 -11.80 16.61 34.46
CA VAL A 321 -10.41 16.62 33.96
C VAL A 321 -9.82 15.22 33.98
N VAL A 322 -9.40 14.73 32.82
CA VAL A 322 -8.74 13.42 32.66
C VAL A 322 -7.39 13.62 31.98
N PRO A 323 -6.26 13.45 32.69
CA PRO A 323 -4.95 13.47 32.07
C PRO A 323 -4.68 12.14 31.34
N LEU A 324 -3.98 12.20 30.21
CA LEU A 324 -3.75 11.07 29.33
C LEU A 324 -2.25 10.76 29.20
N ASN A 325 -1.91 9.47 29.19
CA ASN A 325 -0.55 8.98 29.00
C ASN A 325 -0.13 9.08 27.52
N PRO A 326 1.13 9.43 27.24
CA PRO A 326 1.67 9.49 25.87
C PRO A 326 1.67 8.15 25.11
N GLY A 327 1.62 7.01 25.79
CA GLY A 327 1.67 5.68 25.19
C GLY A 327 0.30 5.07 24.93
N LEU A 328 0.07 3.87 25.46
CA LEU A 328 -1.19 3.12 25.31
C LEU A 328 -2.14 3.39 26.49
N VAL A 329 -3.27 4.03 26.20
CA VAL A 329 -4.37 4.27 27.15
C VAL A 329 -5.49 3.28 26.88
N ALA A 330 -5.82 2.46 27.87
CA ALA A 330 -6.94 1.51 27.83
C ALA A 330 -8.12 2.06 28.63
N ILE A 331 -9.29 2.23 28.01
CA ILE A 331 -10.54 2.64 28.65
C ILE A 331 -11.41 1.39 28.84
N ILE A 332 -11.65 1.03 30.10
CA ILE A 332 -12.37 -0.18 30.51
C ILE A 332 -13.54 0.17 31.43
N GLY A 333 -14.43 -0.79 31.68
CA GLY A 333 -15.64 -0.60 32.48
C GLY A 333 -16.79 -1.48 32.03
N ALA A 334 -17.83 -1.59 32.86
CA ALA A 334 -19.02 -2.37 32.55
C ALA A 334 -19.79 -1.84 31.32
N ARG A 335 -20.73 -2.62 30.79
CA ARG A 335 -21.58 -2.16 29.68
C ARG A 335 -22.39 -0.93 30.13
N GLY A 336 -22.36 0.13 29.33
CA GLY A 336 -23.04 1.39 29.64
C GLY A 336 -22.32 2.30 30.64
N SER A 337 -21.08 1.99 31.05
CA SER A 337 -20.37 2.76 32.08
C SER A 337 -19.72 4.07 31.59
N GLY A 338 -19.87 4.45 30.32
CA GLY A 338 -19.30 5.68 29.76
C GLY A 338 -17.92 5.54 29.09
N LYS A 339 -17.51 4.33 28.71
CA LYS A 339 -16.25 4.08 27.96
C LYS A 339 -16.20 4.79 26.60
N THR A 340 -17.13 4.46 25.72
CA THR A 340 -17.30 5.10 24.41
C THR A 340 -17.56 6.60 24.53
N ALA A 341 -18.21 7.05 25.61
CA ALA A 341 -18.42 8.48 25.85
C ALA A 341 -17.08 9.22 25.95
N LEU A 342 -16.09 8.68 26.69
CA LEU A 342 -14.77 9.31 26.77
C LEU A 342 -14.06 9.32 25.42
N ALA A 343 -14.08 8.20 24.69
CA ALA A 343 -13.47 8.12 23.37
C ALA A 343 -14.11 9.09 22.36
N ASP A 344 -15.44 9.19 22.34
CA ASP A 344 -16.18 10.14 21.50
C ASP A 344 -15.85 11.59 21.86
N MET A 345 -15.80 11.94 23.15
CA MET A 345 -15.44 13.31 23.59
C MET A 345 -14.03 13.69 23.12
N ILE A 346 -13.07 12.76 23.23
CA ILE A 346 -11.71 12.96 22.74
C ILE A 346 -11.71 13.09 21.20
N ALA A 347 -12.43 12.21 20.49
CA ALA A 347 -12.53 12.26 19.03
C ALA A 347 -13.17 13.57 18.53
N ALA A 348 -14.20 14.07 19.22
CA ALA A 348 -14.82 15.36 18.92
C ALA A 348 -13.83 16.52 19.07
N GLY A 349 -13.09 16.58 20.17
CA GLY A 349 -12.06 17.61 20.40
C GLY A 349 -10.88 17.57 19.40
N CYS A 350 -10.73 16.46 18.68
CA CYS A 350 -9.75 16.24 17.62
C CYS A 350 -10.29 16.50 16.20
N ASP A 351 -11.55 16.91 16.03
CA ASP A 351 -12.23 16.98 14.73
C ASP A 351 -12.18 15.62 13.97
N ALA A 352 -12.18 14.51 14.69
CA ALA A 352 -12.01 13.16 14.14
C ALA A 352 -13.33 12.42 13.86
N ILE A 353 -14.47 12.94 14.32
CA ILE A 353 -15.80 12.37 14.04
C ILE A 353 -16.26 12.84 12.66
N THR A 354 -16.65 11.91 11.80
CA THR A 354 -17.01 12.22 10.42
C THR A 354 -18.35 12.98 10.31
N PRO A 355 -18.57 13.76 9.24
CA PRO A 355 -19.84 14.44 9.00
C PRO A 355 -21.04 13.47 8.92
N ALA A 356 -20.82 12.26 8.41
CA ALA A 356 -21.85 11.23 8.34
C ALA A 356 -22.24 10.72 9.73
N ALA A 357 -21.26 10.49 10.61
CA ALA A 357 -21.51 10.07 11.98
C ALA A 357 -22.32 11.11 12.76
N TRP A 358 -21.99 12.40 12.63
CA TRP A 358 -22.74 13.50 13.27
C TRP A 358 -24.20 13.64 12.83
N ARG A 359 -24.55 13.15 11.62
CA ARG A 359 -25.90 13.22 11.03
C ARG A 359 -26.69 11.93 11.20
N ALA A 360 -26.10 10.90 11.82
CA ALA A 360 -26.79 9.65 12.07
C ALA A 360 -28.02 9.84 12.98
N ASP A 361 -28.99 8.94 12.88
CA ASP A 361 -30.20 8.96 13.70
C ASP A 361 -29.85 8.75 15.18
N GLU A 362 -30.35 9.63 16.06
CA GLU A 362 -30.11 9.60 17.51
C GLU A 362 -30.62 8.30 18.16
N ASN A 363 -31.58 7.60 17.55
CA ASN A 363 -32.14 6.36 18.09
C ASN A 363 -31.33 5.11 17.73
N ILE A 364 -30.45 5.21 16.72
CA ILE A 364 -29.74 4.07 16.13
C ILE A 364 -28.22 4.23 16.26
N SER A 365 -27.72 5.45 16.38
CA SER A 365 -26.28 5.72 16.40
C SER A 365 -25.57 5.01 17.57
N PRO A 366 -24.44 4.32 17.32
CA PRO A 366 -23.60 3.77 18.37
C PRO A 366 -22.76 4.86 19.09
N SER A 367 -22.63 6.08 18.53
CA SER A 367 -21.97 7.20 19.20
C SER A 367 -22.78 7.70 20.39
N PHE A 368 -22.12 7.87 21.53
CA PHE A 368 -22.69 8.50 22.71
C PHE A 368 -23.11 9.95 22.43
N LEU A 369 -22.26 10.73 21.78
CA LEU A 369 -22.52 12.15 21.54
C LEU A 369 -23.76 12.40 20.69
N VAL A 370 -23.98 11.55 19.69
CA VAL A 370 -25.16 11.63 18.83
C VAL A 370 -26.43 11.24 19.60
N ARG A 371 -26.40 10.13 20.36
CA ARG A 371 -27.56 9.70 21.18
C ARG A 371 -27.92 10.70 22.29
N ALA A 372 -26.91 11.33 22.88
CA ALA A 372 -27.07 12.22 24.02
C ALA A 372 -27.24 13.69 23.61
N ARG A 373 -27.27 14.02 22.31
CA ARG A 373 -27.22 15.38 21.77
C ARG A 373 -28.21 16.34 22.42
N SER A 374 -29.46 15.92 22.61
CA SER A 374 -30.51 16.73 23.24
C SER A 374 -30.30 16.99 24.74
N LEU A 375 -29.44 16.21 25.40
CA LEU A 375 -29.15 16.26 26.83
C LEU A 375 -27.75 16.80 27.16
N ILE A 376 -26.86 16.91 26.16
CA ILE A 376 -25.48 17.38 26.32
C ILE A 376 -25.41 18.88 26.67
N GLY A 377 -26.35 19.68 26.15
CA GLY A 377 -26.40 21.13 26.38
C GLY A 377 -25.24 21.87 25.72
N ASP A 378 -24.60 22.79 26.46
CA ASP A 378 -23.46 23.58 25.99
C ASP A 378 -22.10 22.97 26.35
N ALA A 379 -22.06 21.70 26.75
CA ALA A 379 -20.83 21.04 27.18
C ALA A 379 -19.77 21.02 26.07
N ARG A 380 -18.51 21.22 26.47
CA ARG A 380 -17.35 21.29 25.56
C ARG A 380 -16.24 20.35 26.00
N ALA A 381 -15.55 19.75 25.03
CA ALA A 381 -14.28 19.08 25.25
C ALA A 381 -13.13 20.00 24.85
N THR A 382 -12.26 20.30 25.81
CA THR A 382 -11.00 21.02 25.62
C THR A 382 -9.84 20.04 25.75
N LEU A 383 -9.09 19.85 24.66
CA LEU A 383 -7.90 19.03 24.63
C LEU A 383 -6.66 19.90 24.82
N THR A 384 -5.80 19.53 25.77
CA THR A 384 -4.45 20.07 25.88
C THR A 384 -3.47 19.09 25.26
N TRP A 385 -2.70 19.55 24.28
CA TRP A 385 -1.69 18.76 23.59
C TRP A 385 -0.35 18.81 24.34
N GLY A 386 0.49 17.78 24.22
CA GLY A 386 1.79 17.72 24.89
C GLY A 386 2.74 18.87 24.51
N GLY A 387 2.55 19.47 23.33
CA GLY A 387 3.24 20.69 22.89
C GLY A 387 2.68 22.00 23.46
N GLY A 388 1.67 21.95 24.34
CA GLY A 388 1.08 23.10 25.02
C GLY A 388 -0.07 23.79 24.29
N THR A 389 -0.39 23.41 23.04
CA THR A 389 -1.56 23.95 22.33
C THR A 389 -2.85 23.39 22.90
N GLN A 390 -3.95 24.15 22.78
CA GLN A 390 -5.28 23.73 23.19
C GLN A 390 -6.28 23.79 22.03
N THR A 391 -7.20 22.84 21.99
CA THR A 391 -8.34 22.81 21.06
C THR A 391 -9.62 22.59 21.84
N SER A 392 -10.68 23.34 21.53
CA SER A 392 -11.97 23.23 22.22
C SER A 392 -13.10 23.09 21.19
N ARG A 393 -14.03 22.16 21.45
CA ARG A 393 -15.19 21.86 20.58
C ARG A 393 -16.44 21.60 21.40
N PHE A 394 -17.60 21.97 20.86
CA PHE A 394 -18.87 21.59 21.46
C PHE A 394 -19.17 20.10 21.24
N LEU A 395 -19.69 19.46 22.28
CA LEU A 395 -19.97 18.03 22.27
C LEU A 395 -21.23 17.65 21.49
N ASP A 396 -22.07 18.60 21.11
CA ASP A 396 -23.24 18.37 20.24
C ASP A 396 -22.91 18.46 18.74
N GLY A 397 -21.67 18.85 18.40
CA GLY A 397 -21.16 18.96 17.05
C GLY A 397 -21.61 20.20 16.28
N ARG A 398 -22.16 21.24 16.95
CA ARG A 398 -22.61 22.48 16.28
C ARG A 398 -21.48 23.26 15.60
N ASP A 399 -20.24 23.09 16.06
CA ASP A 399 -19.02 23.68 15.51
C ASP A 399 -18.11 22.64 14.83
N ALA A 400 -18.59 21.41 14.62
CA ALA A 400 -17.84 20.36 13.97
C ALA A 400 -17.83 20.50 12.44
N ASN A 401 -16.77 20.00 11.79
CA ASN A 401 -16.64 19.93 10.33
C ASN A 401 -16.63 21.29 9.60
N ASP A 402 -16.04 22.33 10.23
CA ASP A 402 -15.65 23.54 9.51
C ASP A 402 -14.82 23.16 8.25
N PRO A 403 -15.01 23.80 7.08
CA PRO A 403 -14.17 23.57 5.91
C PRO A 403 -12.65 23.69 6.16
N LEU A 404 -12.24 24.38 7.22
CA LEU A 404 -10.85 24.51 7.68
C LEU A 404 -10.46 23.50 8.78
N ALA A 405 -11.39 22.65 9.23
CA ALA A 405 -11.12 21.64 10.24
C ALA A 405 -10.16 20.56 9.70
N PHE A 406 -9.17 20.22 10.52
CA PHE A 406 -8.19 19.19 10.20
C PHE A 406 -8.23 18.10 11.28
N PRO A 407 -8.61 16.85 10.96
CA PRO A 407 -8.62 15.77 11.94
C PRO A 407 -7.24 15.54 12.55
N ARG A 408 -7.10 15.82 13.84
CA ARG A 408 -5.84 15.67 14.59
C ARG A 408 -5.67 14.29 15.23
N ALA A 409 -6.65 13.40 15.09
CA ALA A 409 -6.58 12.01 15.50
C ALA A 409 -7.25 11.10 14.45
N ARG A 410 -6.90 9.82 14.44
CA ARG A 410 -7.61 8.78 13.70
C ARG A 410 -8.58 8.09 14.65
N TYR A 411 -9.88 8.17 14.37
CA TYR A 411 -10.90 7.53 15.19
C TYR A 411 -11.55 6.35 14.46
N LEU A 412 -11.25 5.14 14.94
CA LEU A 412 -11.88 3.89 14.53
C LEU A 412 -13.04 3.59 15.49
N SER A 413 -14.17 4.27 15.28
CA SER A 413 -15.40 3.97 16.04
C SER A 413 -15.90 2.55 15.78
N GLN A 414 -16.66 1.99 16.71
CA GLN A 414 -17.28 0.68 16.56
C GLN A 414 -18.09 0.59 15.24
N GLN A 415 -18.91 1.61 14.95
CA GLN A 415 -19.70 1.68 13.71
C GLN A 415 -18.83 1.61 12.47
N PHE A 416 -17.74 2.38 12.47
CA PHE A 416 -16.85 2.48 11.34
C PHE A 416 -16.19 1.13 11.04
N VAL A 417 -15.75 0.42 12.08
CA VAL A 417 -15.19 -0.93 11.95
C VAL A 417 -16.26 -1.90 11.44
N GLU A 418 -17.47 -1.88 11.99
CA GLU A 418 -18.57 -2.75 11.56
C GLU A 418 -18.99 -2.49 10.11
N GLU A 419 -19.12 -1.23 9.70
CA GLU A 419 -19.47 -0.84 8.33
C GLU A 419 -18.44 -1.35 7.31
N LEU A 420 -17.15 -1.15 7.61
CA LEU A 420 -16.04 -1.63 6.79
C LEU A 420 -15.93 -3.16 6.74
N CYS A 421 -16.40 -3.84 7.78
CA CYS A 421 -16.35 -5.30 7.88
C CYS A 421 -17.64 -6.01 7.42
N SER A 422 -18.74 -5.27 7.19
CA SER A 422 -20.07 -5.81 6.89
C SER A 422 -20.15 -6.56 5.53
N SER A 423 -21.23 -7.28 5.22
CA SER A 423 -21.34 -8.02 3.93
C SER A 423 -21.99 -7.21 2.80
N LYS A 424 -22.65 -6.09 3.09
CA LYS A 424 -23.44 -5.30 2.13
C LYS A 424 -22.63 -4.09 1.61
N GLY A 425 -21.89 -4.27 0.52
CA GLY A 425 -21.13 -3.19 -0.15
C GLY A 425 -19.73 -2.90 0.42
N ALA A 426 -19.33 -3.63 1.45
CA ALA A 426 -18.17 -3.36 2.32
C ALA A 426 -16.77 -3.56 1.72
N SER A 427 -16.64 -4.10 0.52
CA SER A 427 -15.30 -4.20 -0.08
C SER A 427 -14.74 -2.83 -0.45
N GLU A 428 -15.58 -1.84 -0.78
CA GLU A 428 -15.06 -0.54 -1.24
C GLU A 428 -14.42 0.28 -0.13
N GLY A 429 -15.01 0.33 1.07
CA GLY A 429 -14.47 1.11 2.18
C GLY A 429 -13.11 0.60 2.63
N LEU A 430 -12.99 -0.72 2.84
CA LEU A 430 -11.72 -1.34 3.21
C LEU A 430 -10.68 -1.22 2.09
N ILE A 431 -11.08 -1.33 0.82
CA ILE A 431 -10.20 -1.06 -0.32
C ILE A 431 -9.70 0.38 -0.32
N ARG A 432 -10.56 1.37 -0.05
CA ARG A 432 -10.15 2.79 0.04
C ARG A 432 -9.12 3.02 1.14
N GLU A 433 -9.28 2.37 2.28
CA GLU A 433 -8.28 2.45 3.36
C GLU A 433 -6.95 1.81 2.96
N ILE A 434 -6.99 0.71 2.23
CA ILE A 434 -5.76 0.10 1.70
C ILE A 434 -5.11 1.01 0.65
N GLU A 435 -5.88 1.56 -0.28
CA GLU A 435 -5.40 2.53 -1.27
C GLU A 435 -4.78 3.76 -0.58
N ARG A 436 -5.37 4.26 0.51
CA ARG A 436 -4.78 5.33 1.34
C ARG A 436 -3.42 4.93 1.89
N VAL A 437 -3.33 3.78 2.54
CA VAL A 437 -2.08 3.27 3.12
C VAL A 437 -1.01 3.04 2.05
N ILE A 438 -1.39 2.53 0.87
CA ILE A 438 -0.47 2.39 -0.27
C ILE A 438 0.04 3.76 -0.71
N PHE A 439 -0.84 4.75 -0.85
CA PHE A 439 -0.46 6.10 -1.21
C PHE A 439 0.48 6.73 -0.17
N GLU A 440 0.20 6.55 1.11
CA GLU A 440 1.03 7.05 2.21
C GLU A 440 2.40 6.35 2.28
N ALA A 441 2.47 5.07 1.89
CA ALA A 441 3.73 4.33 1.79
C ALA A 441 4.67 4.84 0.68
N HIS A 442 4.18 5.64 -0.28
CA HIS A 442 5.05 6.28 -1.26
C HIS A 442 5.69 7.54 -0.65
N PRO A 443 7.02 7.71 -0.80
CA PRO A 443 7.70 8.97 -0.55
C PRO A 443 7.04 10.13 -1.30
N TYR A 444 7.03 11.33 -0.71
CA TYR A 444 6.32 12.50 -1.26
C TYR A 444 6.74 12.85 -2.69
N ASP A 445 8.04 12.76 -2.98
CA ASP A 445 8.65 12.98 -4.30
C ASP A 445 8.22 11.93 -5.35
N GLN A 446 7.83 10.73 -4.91
CA GLN A 446 7.33 9.66 -5.78
C GLN A 446 5.82 9.68 -5.99
N ARG A 447 5.08 10.58 -5.31
CA ARG A 447 3.63 10.73 -5.50
C ARG A 447 3.26 11.52 -6.75
N ASP A 448 4.25 11.98 -7.52
CA ASP A 448 4.06 12.72 -8.77
C ASP A 448 3.13 13.94 -8.61
N GLY A 449 3.03 14.53 -7.41
CA GLY A 449 2.12 15.62 -7.05
C GLY A 449 0.64 15.22 -6.92
N ALA A 450 0.32 13.93 -6.83
CA ALA A 450 -1.03 13.44 -6.58
C ALA A 450 -1.41 13.64 -5.11
N VAL A 451 -2.70 13.87 -4.83
CA VAL A 451 -3.21 14.05 -3.45
C VAL A 451 -3.88 12.80 -2.86
N ASN A 452 -4.11 11.78 -3.69
CA ASN A 452 -4.66 10.49 -3.29
C ASN A 452 -4.22 9.38 -4.26
N PHE A 453 -4.48 8.13 -3.87
CA PHE A 453 -4.09 6.96 -4.65
C PHE A 453 -4.74 6.93 -6.05
N VAL A 454 -6.00 7.35 -6.17
CA VAL A 454 -6.73 7.35 -7.44
C VAL A 454 -6.02 8.23 -8.47
N GLN A 455 -5.65 9.46 -8.10
CA GLN A 455 -4.89 10.36 -8.97
C GLN A 455 -3.49 9.82 -9.30
N LEU A 456 -2.80 9.22 -8.31
CA LEU A 456 -1.48 8.63 -8.52
C LEU A 456 -1.57 7.48 -9.53
N ARG A 457 -2.56 6.60 -9.37
CA ARG A 457 -2.85 5.49 -10.28
C ARG A 457 -3.11 5.99 -11.68
N GLU A 458 -4.03 6.95 -11.85
CA GLU A 458 -4.34 7.54 -13.14
C GLU A 458 -3.11 8.13 -13.82
N ARG A 459 -2.28 8.92 -13.10
CA ARG A 459 -1.05 9.50 -13.67
C ARG A 459 -0.08 8.44 -14.18
N ARG A 460 0.01 7.28 -13.51
CA ARG A 460 0.93 6.20 -13.91
C ARG A 460 0.36 5.26 -14.98
N THR A 461 -0.95 5.08 -15.06
CA THR A 461 -1.58 4.11 -15.98
C THR A 461 -2.17 4.75 -17.25
N LEU A 462 -2.54 6.03 -17.23
CA LEU A 462 -3.28 6.69 -18.31
C LEU A 462 -2.59 6.56 -19.68
N ARG A 463 -1.26 6.72 -19.74
CA ARG A 463 -0.52 6.61 -21.01
C ARG A 463 -0.67 5.23 -21.67
N PHE A 464 -0.81 4.18 -20.87
CA PHE A 464 -0.95 2.80 -21.33
C PHE A 464 -2.39 2.50 -21.73
N GLN A 465 -3.36 3.01 -20.98
CA GLN A 465 -4.78 2.94 -21.34
C GLN A 465 -5.05 3.66 -22.67
N GLN A 466 -4.44 4.83 -22.89
CA GLN A 466 -4.51 5.54 -24.16
C GLN A 466 -3.79 4.78 -25.29
N ALA A 467 -2.65 4.13 -25.02
CA ALA A 467 -1.97 3.30 -26.00
C ALA A 467 -2.83 2.10 -26.42
N ARG A 468 -3.47 1.43 -25.46
CA ARG A 468 -4.43 0.35 -25.70
C ARG A 468 -5.59 0.81 -26.60
N GLN A 469 -6.17 1.97 -26.30
CA GLN A 469 -7.28 2.53 -27.09
C GLN A 469 -6.87 2.83 -28.54
N ARG A 470 -5.72 3.48 -28.75
CA ARG A 470 -5.21 3.79 -30.10
C ARG A 470 -4.99 2.54 -30.95
N GLU A 471 -4.40 1.50 -30.36
CA GLU A 471 -4.15 0.26 -31.08
C GLU A 471 -5.43 -0.55 -31.31
N ALA A 472 -6.42 -0.47 -30.41
CA ALA A 472 -7.74 -1.05 -30.64
C ALA A 472 -8.48 -0.39 -31.82
N GLU A 473 -8.40 0.94 -31.93
CA GLU A 473 -8.92 1.69 -33.08
C GLU A 473 -8.20 1.30 -34.38
N ALA A 474 -6.86 1.20 -34.35
CA ALA A 474 -6.08 0.74 -35.50
C ALA A 474 -6.48 -0.67 -35.95
N ILE A 475 -6.73 -1.60 -35.02
CA ILE A 475 -7.22 -2.95 -35.34
C ILE A 475 -8.59 -2.89 -36.03
N ALA A 476 -9.49 -2.03 -35.56
CA ALA A 476 -10.81 -1.87 -36.16
C ALA A 476 -10.71 -1.34 -37.60
N ASP A 477 -9.87 -0.34 -37.84
CA ASP A 477 -9.63 0.24 -39.16
C ASP A 477 -8.96 -0.75 -40.13
N ILE A 478 -7.91 -1.44 -39.68
CA ILE A 478 -7.22 -2.45 -40.50
C ILE A 478 -8.18 -3.62 -40.81
N SER A 479 -8.98 -4.05 -39.85
CA SER A 479 -10.01 -5.09 -40.07
C SER A 479 -11.05 -4.66 -41.11
N HIS A 480 -11.42 -3.37 -41.13
CA HIS A 480 -12.30 -2.85 -42.16
C HIS A 480 -11.66 -2.92 -43.56
N ARG A 481 -10.39 -2.51 -43.69
CA ARG A 481 -9.64 -2.58 -44.96
C ARG A 481 -9.44 -4.01 -45.44
N ILE A 482 -9.18 -4.96 -44.54
CA ILE A 482 -9.10 -6.39 -44.86
C ILE A 482 -10.41 -6.88 -45.47
N ALA A 483 -11.56 -6.47 -44.94
CA ALA A 483 -12.87 -6.83 -45.47
C ALA A 483 -13.08 -6.28 -46.90
N GLU A 484 -12.70 -5.03 -47.16
CA GLU A 484 -12.77 -4.43 -48.51
C GLU A 484 -11.92 -5.19 -49.53
N GLU A 485 -10.71 -5.61 -49.16
CA GLU A 485 -9.85 -6.40 -50.06
C GLU A 485 -10.39 -7.82 -50.30
N PHE A 486 -11.01 -8.45 -49.30
CA PHE A 486 -11.74 -9.71 -49.48
C PHE A 486 -12.88 -9.58 -50.50
N GLU A 487 -13.61 -8.45 -50.50
CA GLU A 487 -14.69 -8.20 -51.47
C GLU A 487 -14.15 -8.09 -52.89
N LYS A 488 -13.04 -7.37 -53.06
CA LYS A 488 -12.38 -7.24 -54.36
C LYS A 488 -11.94 -8.60 -54.91
N GLU A 489 -11.35 -9.46 -54.07
CA GLU A 489 -10.95 -10.82 -54.46
C GLU A 489 -12.15 -11.67 -54.92
N ALA A 490 -13.30 -11.57 -54.23
CA ALA A 490 -14.52 -12.28 -54.61
C ALA A 490 -15.09 -11.84 -55.98
N LEU A 491 -14.80 -10.60 -56.41
CA LEU A 491 -15.24 -10.08 -57.70
C LEU A 491 -14.41 -10.59 -58.89
N VAL A 492 -13.25 -11.21 -58.68
CA VAL A 492 -12.34 -11.64 -59.75
C VAL A 492 -13.05 -12.57 -60.75
N ALA A 493 -13.79 -13.58 -60.27
CA ALA A 493 -14.50 -14.51 -61.13
C ALA A 493 -15.61 -13.82 -61.95
N VAL A 494 -16.38 -12.95 -61.31
CA VAL A 494 -17.49 -12.19 -61.94
C VAL A 494 -16.95 -11.25 -63.00
N LEU A 495 -15.91 -10.46 -62.69
CA LEU A 495 -15.29 -9.52 -63.61
C LEU A 495 -14.61 -10.25 -64.78
N THR A 496 -14.00 -11.41 -64.53
CA THR A 496 -13.46 -12.28 -65.59
C THR A 496 -14.57 -12.73 -66.55
N GLY A 497 -15.71 -13.18 -66.01
CA GLY A 497 -16.87 -13.56 -66.80
C GLY A 497 -17.47 -12.41 -67.60
N GLN A 498 -17.62 -11.23 -66.99
CA GLN A 498 -18.09 -10.01 -67.66
C GLN A 498 -17.16 -9.58 -68.79
N ALA A 499 -15.84 -9.61 -68.56
CA ALA A 499 -14.85 -9.31 -69.60
C ALA A 499 -14.96 -10.30 -70.77
N ALA A 500 -15.10 -11.60 -70.49
CA ALA A 500 -15.30 -12.62 -71.52
C ALA A 500 -16.60 -12.42 -72.33
N GLN A 501 -17.72 -12.16 -71.65
CA GLN A 501 -19.01 -11.90 -72.30
C GLN A 501 -18.96 -10.65 -73.18
N LYS A 502 -18.35 -9.56 -72.69
CA LYS A 502 -18.17 -8.33 -73.48
C LYS A 502 -17.31 -8.58 -74.72
N ARG A 503 -16.20 -9.35 -74.61
CA ARG A 503 -15.39 -9.73 -75.77
C ARG A 503 -16.21 -10.50 -76.83
N VAL A 504 -17.08 -11.42 -76.40
CA VAL A 504 -17.98 -12.15 -77.31
C VAL A 504 -19.01 -11.20 -77.96
N LEU A 505 -19.62 -10.30 -77.20
CA LEU A 505 -20.57 -9.31 -77.71
C LEU A 505 -19.93 -8.39 -78.75
N ILE A 506 -18.73 -7.87 -78.45
CA ILE A 506 -17.93 -7.05 -79.36
C ILE A 506 -17.61 -7.84 -80.64
N ALA A 507 -17.22 -9.10 -80.54
CA ALA A 507 -16.98 -9.96 -81.70
C ALA A 507 -18.25 -10.17 -82.56
N GLY A 508 -19.40 -10.34 -81.92
CA GLY A 508 -20.71 -10.44 -82.60
C GLY A 508 -21.07 -9.17 -83.36
N TYR A 509 -21.00 -8.00 -82.72
CA TYR A 509 -21.23 -6.72 -83.40
C TYR A 509 -20.24 -6.48 -84.54
N THR A 510 -18.98 -6.90 -84.37
CA THR A 510 -17.95 -6.80 -85.43
C THR A 510 -18.29 -7.68 -86.63
N ALA A 511 -18.82 -8.88 -86.41
CA ALA A 511 -19.27 -9.78 -87.48
C ALA A 511 -20.52 -9.26 -88.20
N ASP A 512 -21.47 -8.65 -87.49
CA ASP A 512 -22.65 -8.02 -88.09
C ASP A 512 -22.29 -6.76 -88.88
N LEU A 513 -21.36 -5.95 -88.37
CA LEU A 513 -20.80 -4.80 -89.09
C LEU A 513 -20.17 -5.23 -90.43
N ALA A 514 -19.48 -6.39 -90.47
CA ALA A 514 -18.87 -6.92 -91.69
C ALA A 514 -19.90 -7.33 -92.77
N LYS A 515 -21.13 -7.72 -92.40
CA LYS A 515 -22.21 -8.07 -93.34
C LYS A 515 -22.81 -6.85 -94.05
N LEU A 516 -22.64 -5.66 -93.48
CA LEU A 516 -23.16 -4.39 -94.02
C LEU A 516 -22.20 -3.74 -95.03
N VAL A 517 -21.02 -4.34 -95.28
CA VAL A 517 -20.03 -3.85 -96.23
C VAL A 517 -20.45 -4.22 -97.67
N VAL A 518 -20.61 -3.21 -98.53
CA VAL A 518 -21.04 -3.38 -99.92
C VAL A 518 -19.85 -3.74 -100.82
N LYS A 519 -20.06 -4.65 -101.79
CA LYS A 519 -19.02 -5.09 -102.74
C LYS A 519 -18.47 -3.90 -103.54
N GLY A 520 -17.16 -3.66 -103.47
CA GLY A 520 -16.47 -2.48 -104.03
C GLY A 520 -16.11 -1.39 -103.01
N THR A 521 -16.51 -1.54 -101.74
CA THR A 521 -16.20 -0.59 -100.64
C THR A 521 -15.34 -1.20 -99.52
N GLU A 522 -14.79 -2.39 -99.73
CA GLU A 522 -14.07 -3.16 -98.72
C GLU A 522 -12.83 -2.43 -98.19
N ALA A 523 -12.13 -1.69 -99.05
CA ALA A 523 -10.96 -0.90 -98.66
C ALA A 523 -11.36 0.28 -97.75
N GLN A 524 -12.47 0.96 -98.04
CA GLN A 524 -13.02 2.05 -97.23
C GLN A 524 -13.51 1.54 -95.87
N ALA A 525 -14.18 0.39 -95.83
CA ALA A 525 -14.63 -0.24 -94.60
C ALA A 525 -13.45 -0.72 -93.72
N ALA A 526 -12.42 -1.30 -94.32
CA ALA A 526 -11.20 -1.69 -93.61
C ALA A 526 -10.46 -0.47 -93.03
N ARG A 527 -10.37 0.63 -93.81
CA ARG A 527 -9.76 1.88 -93.36
C ARG A 527 -10.58 2.56 -92.25
N HIS A 528 -11.91 2.55 -92.35
CA HIS A 528 -12.79 3.03 -91.27
C HIS A 528 -12.60 2.22 -89.99
N GLY A 529 -12.48 0.89 -90.09
CA GLY A 529 -12.17 0.03 -88.95
C GLY A 529 -10.85 0.38 -88.25
N GLN A 530 -9.78 0.63 -89.02
CA GLN A 530 -8.48 1.08 -88.49
C GLN A 530 -8.59 2.44 -87.78
N LEU A 531 -9.30 3.39 -88.39
CA LEU A 531 -9.52 4.72 -87.81
C LEU A 531 -10.40 4.69 -86.57
N ASN A 532 -11.42 3.82 -86.53
CA ASN A 532 -12.27 3.63 -85.35
C ASN A 532 -11.46 3.05 -84.18
N GLN A 533 -10.60 2.07 -84.43
CA GLN A 533 -9.68 1.54 -83.41
C GLN A 533 -8.72 2.63 -82.90
N ALA A 534 -8.14 3.43 -83.79
CA ALA A 534 -7.28 4.55 -83.40
C ALA A 534 -8.04 5.62 -82.60
N ALA A 535 -9.25 5.99 -83.04
CA ALA A 535 -10.11 6.94 -82.35
C ALA A 535 -10.47 6.45 -80.94
N GLN A 536 -10.79 5.17 -80.78
CA GLN A 536 -11.06 4.56 -79.47
C GLN A 536 -9.83 4.60 -78.57
N ALA A 537 -8.64 4.25 -79.09
CA ALA A 537 -7.40 4.30 -78.33
C ALA A 537 -7.05 5.73 -77.87
N ILE A 538 -7.27 6.73 -78.72
CA ILE A 538 -7.06 8.14 -78.37
C ILE A 538 -8.11 8.60 -77.33
N ASN A 539 -9.39 8.24 -77.52
CA ASN A 539 -10.45 8.55 -76.56
C ASN A 539 -10.17 7.95 -75.17
N ALA A 540 -9.66 6.71 -75.12
CA ALA A 540 -9.28 6.06 -73.87
C ALA A 540 -8.15 6.83 -73.15
N LYS A 541 -7.14 7.31 -73.89
CA LYS A 541 -6.09 8.19 -73.34
C LYS A 541 -6.67 9.51 -72.82
N VAL A 542 -7.58 10.14 -73.58
CA VAL A 542 -8.26 11.38 -73.16
C VAL A 542 -9.05 11.16 -71.87
N GLN A 543 -9.82 10.08 -71.77
CA GLN A 543 -10.57 9.75 -70.55
C GLN A 543 -9.65 9.43 -69.37
N ALA A 544 -8.51 8.75 -69.60
CA ALA A 544 -7.52 8.50 -68.56
C ALA A 544 -6.95 9.81 -67.98
N TYR A 545 -6.55 10.76 -68.84
CA TYR A 545 -6.10 12.08 -68.38
C TYR A 545 -7.22 12.89 -67.72
N ALA A 546 -8.46 12.80 -68.21
CA ALA A 546 -9.61 13.46 -67.59
C ALA A 546 -9.91 12.90 -66.19
N ASN A 547 -9.75 11.59 -65.99
CA ASN A 547 -9.83 10.96 -64.67
C ASN A 547 -8.71 11.43 -63.76
N GLN A 548 -7.46 11.41 -64.22
CA GLN A 548 -6.31 11.92 -63.45
C GLN A 548 -6.53 13.38 -63.03
N ARG A 549 -6.98 14.23 -63.96
CA ARG A 549 -7.32 15.62 -63.69
C ARG A 549 -8.36 15.75 -62.57
N ARG A 550 -9.46 14.99 -62.64
CA ARG A 550 -10.49 14.98 -61.58
C ARG A 550 -9.93 14.54 -60.23
N THR A 551 -9.08 13.51 -60.22
CA THR A 551 -8.40 13.04 -59.00
C THR A 551 -7.48 14.11 -58.41
N PHE A 552 -6.69 14.81 -59.24
CA PHE A 552 -5.82 15.89 -58.78
C PHE A 552 -6.63 17.05 -58.18
N GLN A 553 -7.78 17.39 -58.76
CA GLN A 553 -8.69 18.40 -58.20
C GLN A 553 -9.26 17.97 -56.85
N ALA A 554 -9.74 16.72 -56.73
CA ALA A 554 -10.24 16.20 -55.45
C ALA A 554 -9.13 16.20 -54.36
N LEU A 555 -7.90 15.89 -54.74
CA LEU A 555 -6.74 15.99 -53.83
C LEU A 555 -6.44 17.44 -53.42
N GLN A 556 -6.63 18.43 -54.30
CA GLN A 556 -6.50 19.84 -53.92
C GLN A 556 -7.52 20.22 -52.85
N ASP A 557 -8.78 19.81 -53.03
CA ASP A 557 -9.85 20.06 -52.06
C ASP A 557 -9.56 19.40 -50.70
N GLU A 558 -9.04 18.16 -50.72
CA GLU A 558 -8.67 17.42 -49.52
C GLU A 558 -7.51 18.09 -48.76
N VAL A 559 -6.44 18.50 -49.48
CA VAL A 559 -5.31 19.24 -48.91
C VAL A 559 -5.77 20.56 -48.29
N GLY A 560 -6.67 21.28 -48.97
CA GLY A 560 -7.27 22.51 -48.46
C GLY A 560 -8.04 22.29 -47.16
N SER A 561 -8.90 21.27 -47.13
CA SER A 561 -9.67 20.88 -45.93
C SER A 561 -8.78 20.44 -44.77
N MET A 562 -7.74 19.65 -45.04
CA MET A 562 -6.79 19.18 -44.03
C MET A 562 -6.08 20.35 -43.34
N ARG A 563 -5.58 21.32 -44.12
CA ARG A 563 -4.87 22.49 -43.57
C ARG A 563 -5.80 23.47 -42.86
N ALA A 564 -6.99 23.72 -43.40
CA ALA A 564 -7.91 24.71 -42.84
C ALA A 564 -8.60 24.21 -41.56
N THR A 565 -8.91 22.91 -41.48
CA THR A 565 -9.79 22.37 -40.43
C THR A 565 -9.15 21.25 -39.63
N LYS A 566 -8.72 20.16 -40.28
CA LYS A 566 -8.33 18.93 -39.56
C LYS A 566 -7.02 19.08 -38.78
N ALA A 567 -5.95 19.58 -39.41
CA ALA A 567 -4.65 19.71 -38.76
C ALA A 567 -4.68 20.69 -37.56
N PRO A 568 -5.30 21.89 -37.66
CA PRO A 568 -5.43 22.79 -36.50
C PRO A 568 -6.29 22.21 -35.37
N GLU A 569 -7.36 21.48 -35.68
CA GLU A 569 -8.19 20.81 -34.67
C GLU A 569 -7.41 19.69 -33.96
N MET A 570 -6.68 18.86 -34.72
CA MET A 570 -5.82 17.82 -34.13
C MET A 570 -4.76 18.42 -33.19
N LEU A 571 -4.17 19.57 -33.56
CA LEU A 571 -3.25 20.28 -32.69
C LEU A 571 -3.94 20.82 -31.43
N ARG A 572 -5.12 21.44 -31.55
CA ARG A 572 -5.91 21.89 -30.39
C ARG A 572 -6.28 20.74 -29.45
N GLN A 573 -6.63 19.57 -29.99
CA GLN A 573 -6.89 18.36 -29.20
C GLN A 573 -5.63 17.80 -28.54
N ALA A 574 -4.46 17.91 -29.18
CA ALA A 574 -3.18 17.55 -28.55
C ALA A 574 -2.84 18.51 -27.39
N GLN A 575 -3.00 19.82 -27.59
CA GLN A 575 -2.82 20.84 -26.55
C GLN A 575 -3.74 20.59 -25.34
N ALA A 576 -5.04 20.35 -25.59
CA ALA A 576 -6.02 20.10 -24.55
C ALA A 576 -5.73 18.82 -23.73
N ARG A 577 -5.16 17.79 -24.37
CA ARG A 577 -4.74 16.55 -23.69
C ARG A 577 -3.44 16.69 -22.88
N HIS A 578 -2.64 17.72 -23.15
CA HIS A 578 -1.32 17.91 -22.55
C HIS A 578 -1.11 19.34 -22.01
N PRO A 579 -1.98 19.82 -21.10
CA PRO A 579 -1.92 21.21 -20.59
C PRO A 579 -0.66 21.49 -19.77
N ALA A 580 -0.04 20.47 -19.18
CA ALA A 580 1.17 20.57 -18.35
C ALA A 580 2.47 20.33 -19.15
N SER A 581 2.45 20.42 -20.48
CA SER A 581 3.63 20.13 -21.31
C SER A 581 4.76 21.16 -21.15
N GLY A 582 4.43 22.39 -20.72
CA GLY A 582 5.37 23.50 -20.66
C GLY A 582 5.79 24.04 -22.04
N LEU A 583 5.19 23.52 -23.12
CA LEU A 583 5.50 23.96 -24.49
C LEU A 583 4.86 25.32 -24.76
N ASN A 584 5.64 26.23 -25.33
CA ASN A 584 5.14 27.52 -25.81
C ASN A 584 4.42 27.37 -27.16
N VAL A 585 3.80 28.45 -27.63
CA VAL A 585 3.01 28.45 -28.88
C VAL A 585 3.85 27.98 -30.07
N THR A 586 5.10 28.46 -30.20
CA THR A 586 6.01 28.09 -31.30
C THR A 586 6.39 26.61 -31.25
N GLN A 587 6.65 26.06 -30.06
CA GLN A 587 6.94 24.64 -29.92
C GLN A 587 5.72 23.76 -30.23
N TRP A 588 4.49 24.25 -29.97
CA TRP A 588 3.28 23.56 -30.40
C TRP A 588 3.09 23.60 -31.92
N GLU A 589 3.52 24.66 -32.60
CA GLU A 589 3.48 24.75 -34.07
C GLU A 589 4.31 23.65 -34.74
N ASP A 590 5.40 23.18 -34.10
CA ASP A 590 6.20 22.05 -34.60
C ASP A 590 5.41 20.73 -34.70
N PHE A 591 4.28 20.61 -33.96
CA PHE A 591 3.38 19.45 -34.01
C PHE A 591 2.26 19.59 -35.04
N LEU A 592 2.16 20.73 -35.74
CA LEU A 592 1.16 20.92 -36.79
C LEU A 592 1.48 20.00 -37.97
N LEU A 593 0.50 19.17 -38.35
CA LEU A 593 0.65 18.27 -39.49
C LEU A 593 0.76 19.07 -40.79
N ILE A 594 1.90 18.96 -41.46
CA ILE A 594 2.17 19.56 -42.76
C ILE A 594 2.46 18.48 -43.80
N TYR A 595 2.08 18.76 -45.05
CA TYR A 595 2.47 17.92 -46.17
C TYR A 595 3.95 18.11 -46.49
N LYS A 596 4.63 17.04 -46.90
CA LYS A 596 6.04 17.07 -47.29
C LYS A 596 6.20 17.72 -48.67
N GLY A 597 6.78 18.92 -48.70
CA GLY A 597 7.04 19.69 -49.92
C GLY A 597 5.88 20.56 -50.37
N ASP A 598 6.02 21.23 -51.51
CA ASP A 598 5.01 22.12 -52.09
C ASP A 598 3.99 21.32 -52.92
N VAL A 599 3.00 20.76 -52.23
CA VAL A 599 1.94 19.96 -52.84
C VAL A 599 0.98 20.82 -53.69
N ASP A 600 0.80 22.10 -53.37
CA ASP A 600 -0.14 22.98 -54.09
C ASP A 600 0.36 23.29 -55.50
N SER A 601 1.64 23.66 -55.61
CA SER A 601 2.29 23.89 -56.90
C SER A 601 2.36 22.60 -57.71
N ALA A 602 2.67 21.47 -57.06
CA ALA A 602 2.69 20.15 -57.71
C ALA A 602 1.31 19.79 -58.29
N LEU A 603 0.24 19.80 -57.49
CA LEU A 603 -1.12 19.47 -57.93
C LEU A 603 -1.62 20.42 -59.03
N SER A 604 -1.37 21.73 -58.88
CA SER A 604 -1.72 22.73 -59.90
C SER A 604 -0.94 22.51 -61.20
N GLY A 605 0.31 22.06 -61.10
CA GLY A 605 1.12 21.62 -62.23
C GLY A 605 0.53 20.38 -62.91
N TYR A 606 0.13 19.37 -62.15
CA TYR A 606 -0.46 18.14 -62.68
C TYR A 606 -1.81 18.36 -63.38
N VAL A 607 -2.66 19.24 -62.85
CA VAL A 607 -3.92 19.63 -63.51
C VAL A 607 -3.63 20.30 -64.86
N ARG A 608 -2.75 21.30 -64.90
CA ARG A 608 -2.36 21.97 -66.15
C ARG A 608 -1.74 21.02 -67.16
N TRP A 609 -0.88 20.11 -66.70
CA TRP A 609 -0.29 19.07 -67.54
C TRP A 609 -1.38 18.17 -68.14
N ALA A 610 -2.33 17.68 -67.33
CA ALA A 610 -3.42 16.85 -67.82
C ALA A 610 -4.30 17.60 -68.84
N ASP A 611 -4.61 18.87 -68.59
CA ASP A 611 -5.34 19.74 -69.53
C ASP A 611 -4.59 19.85 -70.88
N GLN A 612 -3.27 20.05 -70.84
CA GLN A 612 -2.44 20.09 -72.05
C GLN A 612 -2.46 18.78 -72.82
N GLN A 613 -2.36 17.63 -72.13
CA GLN A 613 -2.43 16.31 -72.77
C GLN A 613 -3.82 16.06 -73.39
N ILE A 614 -4.90 16.40 -72.70
CA ILE A 614 -6.27 16.29 -73.19
C ILE A 614 -6.46 17.15 -74.45
N ASN A 615 -6.03 18.41 -74.40
CA ASN A 615 -6.17 19.34 -75.53
C ASN A 615 -5.35 18.89 -76.74
N ALA A 616 -4.11 18.42 -76.53
CA ALA A 616 -3.25 17.90 -77.59
C ALA A 616 -3.87 16.66 -78.27
N LEU A 617 -4.45 15.73 -77.49
CA LEU A 617 -5.08 14.53 -78.02
C LEU A 617 -6.43 14.81 -78.70
N ASN A 618 -7.22 15.78 -78.22
CA ASN A 618 -8.48 16.15 -78.86
C ASN A 618 -8.28 16.86 -80.19
N GLY A 619 -7.33 17.80 -80.26
CA GLY A 619 -7.11 18.65 -81.44
C GLY A 619 -8.25 19.64 -81.72
N VAL A 620 -8.15 20.33 -82.85
CA VAL A 620 -9.13 21.33 -83.29
C VAL A 620 -10.13 20.69 -84.27
N PRO A 621 -11.45 20.88 -84.10
CA PRO A 621 -12.45 20.42 -85.05
C PRO A 621 -12.21 20.99 -86.46
N LEU A 622 -12.26 20.12 -87.47
CA LEU A 622 -12.09 20.51 -88.87
C LEU A 622 -13.45 20.87 -89.50
N PRO A 623 -13.52 21.90 -90.37
CA PRO A 623 -14.73 22.17 -91.16
C PRO A 623 -14.95 21.07 -92.21
N PRO A 624 -16.20 20.83 -92.66
CA PRO A 624 -16.49 19.83 -93.68
C PRO A 624 -15.79 20.19 -95.01
N GLY A 625 -14.94 19.27 -95.50
CA GLY A 625 -14.21 19.39 -96.77
C GLY A 625 -14.82 18.59 -97.92
N ASP A 626 -14.11 18.50 -99.06
CA ASP A 626 -14.52 17.70 -100.22
C ASP A 626 -14.63 16.20 -99.86
N PRO A 627 -15.81 15.56 -100.02
CA PRO A 627 -16.02 14.15 -99.70
C PRO A 627 -15.07 13.17 -100.42
N ASN A 628 -14.53 13.57 -101.58
CA ASN A 628 -13.66 12.72 -102.40
C ASN A 628 -12.16 12.82 -102.05
N THR A 629 -11.77 13.76 -101.18
CA THR A 629 -10.37 13.96 -100.78
C THR A 629 -10.10 13.34 -99.41
N PRO A 630 -9.20 12.34 -99.28
CA PRO A 630 -8.82 11.78 -97.98
C PRO A 630 -8.18 12.83 -97.07
N LEU A 631 -8.63 12.90 -95.81
CA LEU A 631 -8.07 13.82 -94.80
C LEU A 631 -6.80 13.25 -94.13
N ILE A 632 -6.57 11.94 -94.25
CA ILE A 632 -5.41 11.23 -93.68
C ILE A 632 -4.78 10.35 -94.75
N GLY A 633 -3.52 10.64 -95.10
CA GLY A 633 -2.76 9.87 -96.10
C GLY A 633 -2.47 8.42 -95.68
N ASP A 634 -2.20 7.58 -96.68
CA ASP A 634 -1.82 6.18 -96.46
C ASP A 634 -0.42 6.09 -95.79
N GLY A 635 -0.27 5.19 -94.82
CA GLY A 635 0.99 4.98 -94.08
C GLY A 635 1.25 5.91 -92.89
N VAL A 636 0.36 6.86 -92.60
CA VAL A 636 0.44 7.73 -91.41
C VAL A 636 0.10 6.93 -90.13
N ASP A 637 0.89 7.11 -89.06
CA ASP A 637 0.61 6.52 -87.75
C ASP A 637 -0.63 7.18 -87.12
N LEU A 638 -1.75 6.45 -87.18
CA LEU A 638 -3.05 6.88 -86.68
C LEU A 638 -3.07 7.15 -85.17
N SER A 639 -2.15 6.57 -84.40
CA SER A 639 -2.09 6.72 -82.94
C SER A 639 -1.52 8.06 -82.47
N SER A 640 -0.85 8.78 -83.38
CA SER A 640 -0.21 10.07 -83.16
C SER A 640 -1.08 11.26 -83.59
N LEU A 641 -2.21 11.00 -84.25
CA LEU A 641 -3.09 12.02 -84.80
C LEU A 641 -4.09 12.54 -83.76
N PRO A 642 -4.53 13.82 -83.85
CA PRO A 642 -5.57 14.34 -82.99
C PRO A 642 -6.94 13.68 -83.26
N LEU A 643 -7.71 13.44 -82.20
CA LEU A 643 -9.01 12.78 -82.26
C LEU A 643 -9.99 13.46 -83.22
N ALA A 644 -9.99 14.80 -83.27
CA ALA A 644 -10.83 15.57 -84.17
C ALA A 644 -10.56 15.25 -85.65
N LEU A 645 -9.29 15.05 -86.04
CA LEU A 645 -8.91 14.68 -87.41
C LEU A 645 -9.33 13.25 -87.74
N VAL A 646 -9.10 12.32 -86.82
CA VAL A 646 -9.50 10.91 -87.00
C VAL A 646 -11.02 10.78 -87.13
N LYS A 647 -11.80 11.48 -86.29
CA LYS A 647 -13.27 11.48 -86.38
C LYS A 647 -13.79 12.12 -87.66
N ALA A 648 -13.17 13.19 -88.15
CA ALA A 648 -13.56 13.82 -89.41
C ALA A 648 -13.34 12.88 -90.61
N GLU A 649 -12.23 12.13 -90.64
CA GLU A 649 -11.98 11.14 -91.70
C GLU A 649 -12.91 9.92 -91.59
N MET A 650 -13.23 9.46 -90.37
CA MET A 650 -14.24 8.42 -90.17
C MET A 650 -15.60 8.84 -90.72
N ALA A 651 -16.06 10.06 -90.42
CA ALA A 651 -17.33 10.59 -90.91
C ALA A 651 -17.35 10.72 -92.45
N ARG A 652 -16.22 11.07 -93.07
CA ARG A 652 -16.07 11.09 -94.53
C ARG A 652 -16.20 9.69 -95.12
N LEU A 653 -15.49 8.70 -94.55
CA LEU A 653 -15.54 7.31 -95.01
C LEU A 653 -16.92 6.69 -94.83
N GLU A 654 -17.65 7.00 -93.75
CA GLU A 654 -19.04 6.56 -93.55
C GLU A 654 -19.95 6.96 -94.70
N GLN A 655 -19.76 8.15 -95.29
CA GLN A 655 -20.54 8.60 -96.45
C GLN A 655 -20.25 7.80 -97.74
N LEU A 656 -19.12 7.11 -97.81
CA LEU A 656 -18.65 6.37 -98.99
C LEU A 656 -18.92 4.86 -98.93
N ILE A 657 -19.38 4.33 -97.80
CA ILE A 657 -19.58 2.89 -97.57
C ILE A 657 -20.86 2.35 -98.24
N SER A 658 -21.92 3.17 -98.34
CA SER A 658 -23.14 2.79 -99.07
C SER A 658 -23.89 4.03 -99.55
N ALA A 659 -24.47 3.95 -100.76
CA ALA A 659 -25.40 4.96 -101.27
C ALA A 659 -26.79 4.87 -100.60
N ASP A 660 -27.10 3.75 -99.95
CA ASP A 660 -28.32 3.54 -99.17
C ASP A 660 -28.17 4.15 -97.77
N GLN A 661 -29.02 5.12 -97.47
CA GLN A 661 -29.03 5.84 -96.19
C GLN A 661 -29.33 4.93 -94.99
N VAL A 662 -30.16 3.90 -95.17
CA VAL A 662 -30.52 2.95 -94.10
C VAL A 662 -29.32 2.09 -93.73
N VAL A 663 -28.61 1.54 -94.72
CA VAL A 663 -27.40 0.73 -94.51
C VAL A 663 -26.28 1.56 -93.88
N ARG A 664 -26.11 2.82 -94.31
CA ARG A 664 -25.13 3.76 -93.74
C ARG A 664 -25.41 4.08 -92.26
N ASN A 665 -26.67 4.34 -91.93
CA ASN A 665 -27.07 4.61 -90.55
C ASN A 665 -26.85 3.37 -89.66
N GLN A 666 -27.15 2.15 -90.16
CA GLN A 666 -26.91 0.89 -89.45
C GLN A 666 -25.41 0.64 -89.21
N TYR A 667 -24.56 0.89 -90.21
CA TYR A 667 -23.11 0.78 -90.07
C TYR A 667 -22.57 1.73 -89.00
N THR A 668 -22.98 3.01 -89.05
CA THR A 668 -22.56 4.04 -88.09
C THR A 668 -23.01 3.71 -86.66
N ALA A 669 -24.24 3.22 -86.50
CA ALA A 669 -24.78 2.82 -85.20
C ALA A 669 -24.02 1.62 -84.61
N LEU A 670 -23.75 0.58 -85.39
CA LEU A 670 -22.99 -0.59 -84.95
C LEU A 670 -21.53 -0.24 -84.61
N SER A 671 -20.88 0.60 -85.43
CA SER A 671 -19.51 1.05 -85.19
C SER A 671 -19.38 1.87 -83.90
N THR A 672 -20.37 2.74 -83.63
CA THR A 672 -20.49 3.48 -82.37
C THR A 672 -20.71 2.53 -81.18
N ARG A 673 -21.57 1.51 -81.33
CA ARG A 673 -21.84 0.54 -80.28
C ARG A 673 -20.61 -0.30 -79.93
N ILE A 674 -19.84 -0.74 -80.92
CA ILE A 674 -18.57 -1.44 -80.71
C ILE A 674 -17.62 -0.58 -79.87
N GLY A 675 -17.53 0.72 -80.16
CA GLY A 675 -16.69 1.64 -79.37
C GLY A 675 -17.14 1.85 -77.93
N GLN A 676 -18.47 1.89 -77.69
CA GLN A 676 -19.03 1.92 -76.33
C GLN A 676 -18.67 0.65 -75.55
N GLU A 677 -18.93 -0.53 -76.14
CA GLU A 677 -18.66 -1.81 -75.49
C GLU A 677 -17.16 -2.03 -75.23
N ASN A 678 -16.27 -1.61 -76.13
CA ASN A 678 -14.81 -1.64 -75.92
C ASN A 678 -14.38 -0.76 -74.73
N SER A 679 -14.99 0.42 -74.58
CA SER A 679 -14.69 1.31 -73.44
C SER A 679 -15.16 0.70 -72.12
N GLU A 680 -16.34 0.07 -72.12
CA GLU A 680 -16.84 -0.65 -70.94
C GLU A 680 -15.99 -1.89 -70.63
N LEU A 681 -15.49 -2.61 -71.63
CA LEU A 681 -14.57 -3.74 -71.46
C LEU A 681 -13.28 -3.30 -70.76
N GLN A 682 -12.67 -2.20 -71.21
CA GLN A 682 -11.47 -1.64 -70.55
C GLN A 682 -11.73 -1.28 -69.08
N GLY A 683 -12.91 -0.73 -68.77
CA GLY A 683 -13.31 -0.45 -67.39
C GLY A 683 -13.44 -1.71 -66.52
N VAL A 684 -13.99 -2.79 -67.08
CA VAL A 684 -14.08 -4.10 -66.41
C VAL A 684 -12.69 -4.72 -66.22
N GLU A 685 -11.80 -4.62 -67.22
CA GLU A 685 -10.43 -5.13 -67.14
C GLU A 685 -9.59 -4.40 -66.08
N ALA A 686 -9.71 -3.06 -65.97
CA ALA A 686 -9.03 -2.30 -64.93
C ALA A 686 -9.49 -2.70 -63.51
N ARG A 687 -10.80 -2.89 -63.33
CA ARG A 687 -11.36 -3.41 -62.07
C ARG A 687 -10.90 -4.84 -61.78
N LEU A 688 -10.77 -5.67 -62.81
CA LEU A 688 -10.24 -7.03 -62.69
C LEU A 688 -8.78 -7.02 -62.22
N THR A 689 -7.94 -6.14 -62.75
CA THR A 689 -6.55 -6.00 -62.31
C THR A 689 -6.44 -5.55 -60.85
N ASP A 690 -7.23 -4.56 -60.41
CA ASP A 690 -7.26 -4.16 -58.99
C ASP A 690 -7.73 -5.30 -58.08
N ALA A 691 -8.75 -6.04 -58.51
CA ALA A 691 -9.28 -7.21 -57.81
C ALA A 691 -8.26 -8.35 -57.70
N GLN A 692 -7.45 -8.57 -58.74
CA GLN A 692 -6.38 -9.58 -58.74
C GLN A 692 -5.28 -9.25 -57.73
N GLY A 693 -4.96 -7.97 -57.52
CA GLY A 693 -3.97 -7.54 -56.51
C GLY A 693 -4.47 -7.54 -55.06
N ALA A 694 -5.77 -7.79 -54.83
CA ALA A 694 -6.38 -7.67 -53.51
C ALA A 694 -5.88 -8.73 -52.51
N ALA A 695 -5.60 -9.95 -52.97
CA ALA A 695 -5.14 -11.03 -52.12
C ALA A 695 -3.79 -10.72 -51.43
N ASP A 696 -2.86 -10.09 -52.16
CA ASP A 696 -1.54 -9.70 -51.64
C ASP A 696 -1.67 -8.54 -50.65
N ARG A 697 -2.46 -7.51 -50.98
CA ARG A 697 -2.72 -6.37 -50.06
C ARG A 697 -3.38 -6.84 -48.77
N ARG A 698 -4.35 -7.75 -48.86
CA ARG A 698 -4.99 -8.37 -47.70
C ARG A 698 -3.96 -9.06 -46.80
N LYS A 699 -3.01 -9.81 -47.36
CA LYS A 699 -1.97 -10.50 -46.58
C LYS A 699 -1.08 -9.52 -45.81
N VAL A 700 -0.73 -8.39 -46.43
CA VAL A 700 0.01 -7.31 -45.77
C VAL A 700 -0.80 -6.72 -44.60
N LEU A 701 -2.07 -6.38 -44.85
CA LEU A 701 -2.96 -5.84 -43.81
C LEU A 701 -3.19 -6.80 -42.65
N GLN A 702 -3.27 -8.11 -42.91
CA GLN A 702 -3.36 -9.14 -41.86
C GLN A 702 -2.12 -9.10 -40.95
N GLY A 703 -0.92 -9.01 -41.52
CA GLY A 703 0.31 -8.84 -40.75
C GLY A 703 0.35 -7.54 -39.93
N GLU A 704 -0.16 -6.43 -40.48
CA GLU A 704 -0.28 -5.16 -39.75
C GLU A 704 -1.25 -5.26 -38.57
N ARG A 705 -2.40 -5.94 -38.74
CA ARG A 705 -3.38 -6.18 -37.68
C ARG A 705 -2.81 -7.05 -36.58
N ASP A 706 -2.12 -8.14 -36.93
CA ASP A 706 -1.48 -9.03 -35.96
C ASP A 706 -0.43 -8.27 -35.14
N ALA A 707 0.34 -7.39 -35.79
CA ALA A 707 1.27 -6.50 -35.11
C ALA A 707 0.57 -5.49 -34.18
N ALA A 708 -0.55 -4.90 -34.60
CA ALA A 708 -1.36 -4.01 -33.77
C ALA A 708 -1.94 -4.73 -32.54
N TYR A 709 -2.41 -5.97 -32.70
CA TYR A 709 -2.87 -6.81 -31.60
C TYR A 709 -1.75 -7.09 -30.58
N GLY A 710 -0.52 -7.37 -31.04
CA GLY A 710 0.64 -7.44 -30.16
C GLY A 710 0.89 -6.16 -29.37
N ARG A 711 0.78 -4.99 -30.01
CA ARG A 711 0.94 -3.68 -29.34
C ARG A 711 -0.17 -3.40 -28.32
N VAL A 712 -1.40 -3.82 -28.57
CA VAL A 712 -2.49 -3.77 -27.57
C VAL A 712 -2.08 -4.52 -26.31
N PHE A 713 -1.60 -5.76 -26.45
CA PHE A 713 -1.18 -6.56 -25.29
C PHE A 713 0.07 -6.01 -24.61
N GLN A 714 1.00 -5.43 -25.37
CA GLN A 714 2.13 -4.71 -24.78
C GLN A 714 1.65 -3.53 -23.92
N ALA A 715 0.62 -2.80 -24.34
CA ALA A 715 0.03 -1.73 -23.55
C ALA A 715 -0.63 -2.27 -22.26
N VAL A 716 -1.38 -3.38 -22.35
CA VAL A 716 -1.99 -4.04 -21.17
C VAL A 716 -0.92 -4.55 -20.19
N ILE A 717 0.17 -5.15 -20.67
CA ILE A 717 1.28 -5.63 -19.83
C ILE A 717 2.01 -4.45 -19.18
N SER A 718 2.17 -3.35 -19.92
CA SER A 718 2.79 -2.14 -19.39
C SER A 718 1.92 -1.47 -18.32
N GLU A 719 0.59 -1.47 -18.51
CA GLU A 719 -0.38 -1.07 -17.48
C GLU A 719 -0.28 -1.95 -16.23
N GLN A 720 -0.25 -3.29 -16.41
CA GLN A 720 -0.05 -4.24 -15.30
C GLN A 720 1.25 -3.98 -14.54
N THR A 721 2.35 -3.73 -15.26
CA THR A 721 3.66 -3.45 -14.66
C THR A 721 3.65 -2.14 -13.88
N ALA A 722 3.02 -1.09 -14.43
CA ALA A 722 2.88 0.19 -13.77
C ALA A 722 2.02 0.11 -12.51
N LEU A 723 0.92 -0.65 -12.56
CA LEU A 723 0.09 -0.95 -11.40
C LEU A 723 0.92 -1.72 -10.36
N ALA A 724 1.63 -2.79 -10.73
CA ALA A 724 2.48 -3.54 -9.81
C ALA A 724 3.53 -2.64 -9.13
N GLY A 725 4.10 -1.69 -9.86
CA GLY A 725 5.02 -0.68 -9.33
C GLY A 725 4.41 0.23 -8.27
N LEU A 726 3.09 0.51 -8.31
CA LEU A 726 2.39 1.25 -7.25
C LEU A 726 2.27 0.46 -5.96
N TYR A 727 2.19 -0.88 -6.00
CA TYR A 727 2.08 -1.69 -4.78
C TYR A 727 3.45 -2.11 -4.22
N ALA A 728 4.53 -1.91 -4.98
CA ALA A 728 5.87 -2.35 -4.61
C ALA A 728 6.37 -1.83 -3.25
N PRO A 729 6.17 -0.55 -2.85
CA PRO A 729 6.58 -0.09 -1.53
C PRO A 729 5.89 -0.84 -0.39
N LEU A 730 4.59 -1.11 -0.54
CA LEU A 730 3.82 -1.87 0.44
C LEU A 730 4.26 -3.34 0.47
N MET A 731 4.49 -3.97 -0.69
CA MET A 731 4.98 -5.34 -0.76
C MET A 731 6.35 -5.50 -0.11
N ALA A 732 7.25 -4.53 -0.28
CA ALA A 732 8.56 -4.53 0.38
C ALA A 732 8.42 -4.46 1.90
N LYS A 733 7.51 -3.63 2.42
CA LYS A 733 7.19 -3.57 3.85
C LYS A 733 6.65 -4.91 4.38
N LEU A 734 5.72 -5.52 3.66
CA LEU A 734 5.13 -6.80 4.06
C LEU A 734 6.13 -7.95 4.04
N ALA A 735 7.04 -7.95 3.07
CA ALA A 735 8.12 -8.94 2.99
C ALA A 735 9.14 -8.79 4.14
N ALA A 736 9.40 -7.55 4.57
CA ALA A 736 10.27 -7.27 5.72
C ALA A 736 9.59 -7.56 7.08
N ALA A 737 8.26 -7.53 7.12
CA ALA A 737 7.51 -7.76 8.34
C ALA A 737 7.57 -9.22 8.81
N SER A 738 7.38 -9.42 10.12
CA SER A 738 7.25 -10.72 10.78
C SER A 738 5.83 -10.93 11.31
N GLY A 739 5.48 -12.17 11.67
CA GLY A 739 4.18 -12.51 12.23
C GLY A 739 3.01 -12.33 11.25
N THR A 740 1.89 -11.83 11.76
CA THR A 740 0.58 -11.71 11.07
C THR A 740 0.65 -10.93 9.76
N LEU A 741 1.54 -9.93 9.67
CA LEU A 741 1.69 -9.09 8.48
C LEU A 741 2.06 -9.88 7.22
N ARG A 742 2.75 -11.03 7.35
CA ARG A 742 3.11 -11.90 6.22
C ARG A 742 1.92 -12.60 5.57
N LYS A 743 0.79 -12.70 6.28
CA LYS A 743 -0.43 -13.28 5.73
C LYS A 743 -1.06 -12.36 4.68
N LEU A 744 -0.77 -11.06 4.72
CA LEU A 744 -1.26 -10.09 3.73
C LEU A 744 -0.40 -10.16 2.45
N SER A 745 -1.05 -10.31 1.31
CA SER A 745 -0.39 -10.38 0.00
C SER A 745 -1.14 -9.53 -1.03
N PHE A 746 -0.36 -8.98 -1.96
CA PHE A 746 -0.85 -8.15 -3.05
C PHE A 746 -0.38 -8.75 -4.36
N SER A 747 -1.28 -8.84 -5.33
CA SER A 747 -0.93 -9.25 -6.69
C SER A 747 -1.64 -8.38 -7.71
N VAL A 748 -1.01 -8.17 -8.87
CA VAL A 748 -1.63 -7.49 -10.01
C VAL A 748 -1.66 -8.47 -11.17
N THR A 749 -2.86 -8.81 -11.62
CA THR A 749 -3.09 -9.87 -12.61
C THR A 749 -4.03 -9.40 -13.71
N ARG A 750 -3.91 -10.03 -14.89
CA ARG A 750 -4.87 -9.88 -15.99
C ARG A 750 -6.02 -10.85 -15.74
N ILE A 751 -7.20 -10.30 -15.49
CA ILE A 751 -8.44 -11.07 -15.40
C ILE A 751 -9.04 -11.15 -16.80
N VAL A 752 -9.35 -12.37 -17.22
CA VAL A 752 -9.80 -12.70 -18.57
C VAL A 752 -11.17 -13.35 -18.47
N ASP A 753 -12.19 -12.68 -19.01
CA ASP A 753 -13.56 -13.18 -19.13
C ASP A 753 -13.77 -13.89 -20.47
N ALA A 754 -13.18 -15.07 -20.60
CA ALA A 754 -13.31 -15.89 -21.81
C ALA A 754 -14.76 -16.32 -22.07
N ALA A 755 -15.58 -16.43 -21.01
CA ALA A 755 -17.00 -16.75 -21.12
C ALA A 755 -17.77 -15.57 -21.73
N GLY A 756 -17.59 -14.35 -21.23
CA GLY A 756 -18.15 -13.13 -21.83
C GLY A 756 -17.72 -12.95 -23.29
N TRP A 757 -16.44 -13.16 -23.60
CA TRP A 757 -15.94 -13.13 -24.98
C TRP A 757 -16.63 -14.16 -25.88
N GLY A 758 -16.75 -15.41 -25.44
CA GLY A 758 -17.38 -16.47 -26.22
C GLY A 758 -18.89 -16.34 -26.34
N ASN A 759 -19.58 -15.86 -25.30
CA ASN A 759 -21.03 -15.62 -25.32
C ASN A 759 -21.43 -14.64 -26.43
N VAL A 760 -20.67 -13.54 -26.60
CA VAL A 760 -20.92 -12.58 -27.68
C VAL A 760 -20.90 -13.26 -29.05
N ALA A 761 -19.97 -14.18 -29.29
CA ALA A 761 -19.95 -14.94 -30.53
C ALA A 761 -21.07 -15.98 -30.63
N GLU A 762 -21.30 -16.79 -29.60
CA GLU A 762 -22.33 -17.83 -29.62
C GLU A 762 -23.77 -17.27 -29.69
N ASP A 763 -24.00 -16.05 -29.21
CA ASP A 763 -25.31 -15.39 -29.26
C ASP A 763 -25.54 -14.62 -30.57
N HIS A 764 -24.48 -14.10 -31.21
CA HIS A 764 -24.63 -13.12 -32.30
C HIS A 764 -23.83 -13.40 -33.57
N LEU A 765 -22.76 -14.20 -33.51
CA LEU A 765 -21.79 -14.34 -34.60
C LEU A 765 -21.62 -15.77 -35.11
N ILE A 766 -21.96 -16.81 -34.36
CA ILE A 766 -21.86 -18.20 -34.84
C ILE A 766 -23.16 -18.97 -34.56
N ASP A 767 -23.54 -19.84 -35.49
CA ASP A 767 -24.67 -20.75 -35.35
C ASP A 767 -24.21 -22.05 -34.67
N CYS A 768 -24.42 -22.13 -33.35
CA CYS A 768 -24.07 -23.29 -32.53
C CYS A 768 -24.89 -24.57 -32.84
N ARG A 769 -25.89 -24.52 -33.73
CA ARG A 769 -26.67 -25.71 -34.12
C ARG A 769 -26.01 -26.50 -35.24
N LYS A 770 -25.02 -25.93 -35.92
CA LYS A 770 -24.31 -26.57 -37.02
C LYS A 770 -23.29 -27.58 -36.49
N ALA A 771 -23.11 -28.69 -37.21
CA ALA A 771 -22.14 -29.71 -36.85
C ALA A 771 -20.70 -29.18 -37.01
N GLY A 772 -19.85 -29.45 -36.02
CA GLY A 772 -18.47 -28.97 -35.99
C GLY A 772 -17.94 -28.82 -34.56
N PRO A 773 -16.72 -28.30 -34.39
CA PRO A 773 -16.09 -28.09 -33.07
C PRO A 773 -16.82 -27.06 -32.20
N PHE A 774 -17.70 -26.23 -32.79
CA PHE A 774 -18.49 -25.22 -32.08
C PHE A 774 -19.98 -25.62 -31.96
N TYR A 775 -20.29 -26.92 -32.10
CA TYR A 775 -21.65 -27.43 -31.89
C TYR A 775 -22.04 -27.39 -30.40
N GLY A 776 -23.21 -26.83 -30.10
CA GLY A 776 -23.73 -26.64 -28.74
C GLY A 776 -23.16 -25.38 -28.05
N ARG A 777 -23.98 -24.75 -27.20
CA ARG A 777 -23.56 -23.61 -26.38
C ARG A 777 -22.43 -24.00 -25.41
N GLY A 778 -21.44 -23.14 -25.27
CA GLY A 778 -20.26 -23.28 -24.45
C GLY A 778 -19.08 -23.96 -25.14
N SER A 779 -19.24 -24.46 -26.37
CA SER A 779 -18.18 -25.16 -27.09
C SER A 779 -17.05 -24.23 -27.52
N LEU A 780 -17.37 -23.03 -28.01
CA LEU A 780 -16.35 -22.01 -28.32
C LEU A 780 -15.66 -21.52 -27.04
N ILE A 781 -16.42 -21.36 -25.96
CA ILE A 781 -15.89 -20.94 -24.66
C ILE A 781 -14.83 -21.93 -24.17
N LYS A 782 -15.11 -23.24 -24.20
CA LYS A 782 -14.13 -24.28 -23.81
C LYS A 782 -12.85 -24.23 -24.64
N VAL A 783 -12.97 -23.99 -25.95
CA VAL A 783 -11.80 -23.83 -26.83
C VAL A 783 -11.01 -22.58 -26.44
N ALA A 784 -11.67 -21.43 -26.26
CA ALA A 784 -11.02 -20.19 -25.84
C ALA A 784 -10.34 -20.32 -24.47
N GLU A 785 -10.97 -21.00 -23.51
CA GLU A 785 -10.41 -21.26 -22.19
C GLU A 785 -9.15 -22.13 -22.23
N THR A 786 -9.04 -23.02 -23.22
CA THR A 786 -7.89 -23.91 -23.36
C THR A 786 -6.77 -23.28 -24.18
N VAL A 787 -7.12 -22.61 -25.29
CA VAL A 787 -6.15 -22.18 -26.33
C VAL A 787 -5.72 -20.72 -26.15
N LEU A 788 -6.63 -19.83 -25.77
CA LEU A 788 -6.38 -18.38 -25.75
C LEU A 788 -6.19 -17.83 -24.34
N LYS A 789 -7.00 -18.27 -23.38
CA LYS A 789 -7.01 -17.77 -22.00
C LYS A 789 -5.66 -17.85 -21.29
N PRO A 790 -4.85 -18.93 -21.40
CA PRO A 790 -3.52 -18.96 -20.77
C PRO A 790 -2.59 -17.85 -21.28
N ALA A 791 -2.58 -17.63 -22.60
CA ALA A 791 -1.79 -16.56 -23.21
C ALA A 791 -2.31 -15.17 -22.81
N TRP A 792 -3.63 -14.97 -22.82
CA TRP A 792 -4.25 -13.71 -22.39
C TRP A 792 -3.96 -13.36 -20.93
N GLN A 793 -3.97 -14.36 -20.03
CA GLN A 793 -3.74 -14.17 -18.60
C GLN A 793 -2.27 -13.97 -18.23
N GLN A 794 -1.36 -14.76 -18.82
CA GLN A 794 0.04 -14.84 -18.37
C GLN A 794 1.09 -14.63 -19.48
N GLY A 795 0.71 -14.77 -20.74
CA GLY A 795 1.64 -14.67 -21.88
C GLY A 795 2.15 -13.25 -22.16
N SER A 796 3.29 -13.17 -22.84
CA SER A 796 3.82 -11.95 -23.45
C SER A 796 3.00 -11.51 -24.66
N ALA A 797 3.28 -10.31 -25.20
CA ALA A 797 2.67 -9.87 -26.45
C ALA A 797 2.88 -10.87 -27.59
N ALA A 798 4.08 -11.48 -27.67
CA ALA A 798 4.42 -12.48 -28.67
C ALA A 798 3.65 -13.79 -28.46
N ASP A 799 3.48 -14.24 -27.22
CA ASP A 799 2.72 -15.47 -26.91
C ASP A 799 1.24 -15.30 -27.28
N VAL A 800 0.67 -14.12 -27.03
CA VAL A 800 -0.72 -13.81 -27.39
C VAL A 800 -0.90 -13.75 -28.90
N GLN A 801 0.04 -13.14 -29.63
CA GLN A 801 0.04 -13.16 -31.09
C GLN A 801 0.11 -14.59 -31.61
N ALA A 802 1.04 -15.41 -31.10
CA ALA A 802 1.18 -16.80 -31.51
C ALA A 802 -0.08 -17.62 -31.22
N ALA A 803 -0.69 -17.45 -30.05
CA ALA A 803 -1.93 -18.12 -29.68
C ALA A 803 -3.10 -17.72 -30.59
N MET A 804 -3.24 -16.43 -30.91
CA MET A 804 -4.28 -15.95 -31.82
C MET A 804 -4.06 -16.43 -33.26
N SER A 805 -2.82 -16.35 -33.77
CA SER A 805 -2.48 -16.86 -35.10
C SER A 805 -2.70 -18.37 -35.19
N GLY A 806 -2.37 -19.13 -34.13
CA GLY A 806 -2.65 -20.56 -34.02
C GLY A 806 -4.15 -20.85 -34.03
N PHE A 807 -4.93 -20.12 -33.22
CA PHE A 807 -6.39 -20.25 -33.18
C PHE A 807 -7.03 -19.99 -34.56
N ILE A 808 -6.63 -18.91 -35.24
CA ILE A 808 -7.11 -18.59 -36.59
C ILE A 808 -6.71 -19.68 -37.58
N ALA A 809 -5.45 -20.11 -37.58
CA ALA A 809 -4.96 -21.13 -38.50
C ALA A 809 -5.70 -22.47 -38.36
N THR A 810 -6.01 -22.87 -37.12
CA THR A 810 -6.72 -24.11 -36.83
C THR A 810 -8.21 -24.01 -37.13
N TYR A 811 -8.89 -22.94 -36.69
CA TYR A 811 -10.35 -22.92 -36.62
C TYR A 811 -11.06 -22.06 -37.66
N THR A 812 -10.36 -21.28 -38.51
CA THR A 812 -11.01 -20.39 -39.49
C THR A 812 -12.01 -21.13 -40.39
N ARG A 813 -11.67 -22.34 -40.85
CA ARG A 813 -12.58 -23.13 -41.70
C ARG A 813 -13.87 -23.51 -40.97
N ASP A 814 -13.75 -23.96 -39.73
CA ASP A 814 -14.89 -24.34 -38.89
C ASP A 814 -15.75 -23.12 -38.56
N ILE A 815 -15.13 -22.00 -38.21
CA ILE A 815 -15.82 -20.72 -37.97
C ILE A 815 -16.68 -20.31 -39.17
N LEU A 816 -16.15 -20.45 -40.38
CA LEU A 816 -16.90 -20.13 -41.61
C LEU A 816 -18.10 -21.05 -41.83
N VAL A 817 -17.98 -22.34 -41.49
CA VAL A 817 -19.12 -23.28 -41.52
C VAL A 817 -20.21 -22.84 -40.55
N HIS A 818 -19.80 -22.40 -39.36
CA HIS A 818 -20.67 -21.90 -38.32
C HIS A 818 -21.24 -20.48 -38.58
N ALA A 819 -20.83 -19.78 -39.64
CA ALA A 819 -21.40 -18.46 -39.96
C ALA A 819 -22.94 -18.52 -40.15
N PRO A 820 -23.72 -17.58 -39.60
CA PRO A 820 -25.19 -17.60 -39.70
C PRO A 820 -25.68 -17.38 -41.14
N TYR A 821 -24.88 -16.71 -41.95
CA TYR A 821 -25.16 -16.44 -43.36
C TYR A 821 -24.23 -17.28 -44.25
N ALA A 822 -24.76 -17.78 -45.37
CA ALA A 822 -23.93 -18.43 -46.36
C ALA A 822 -23.11 -17.38 -47.16
N PRO A 823 -21.94 -17.72 -47.71
CA PRO A 823 -21.19 -16.83 -48.59
C PRO A 823 -21.97 -16.34 -49.82
N THR A 824 -23.03 -17.07 -50.20
CA THR A 824 -23.97 -16.68 -51.26
C THR A 824 -24.90 -15.52 -50.88
N GLN A 825 -25.11 -15.27 -49.58
CA GLN A 825 -25.89 -14.14 -49.03
C GLN A 825 -24.98 -12.92 -48.83
N GLN A 826 -24.50 -12.37 -49.95
CA GLN A 826 -23.36 -11.45 -50.01
C GLN A 826 -23.40 -10.25 -49.04
N ALA A 827 -24.55 -9.62 -48.84
CA ALA A 827 -24.67 -8.42 -47.98
C ALA A 827 -24.59 -8.78 -46.48
N ASP A 828 -25.34 -9.78 -46.05
CA ASP A 828 -25.39 -10.20 -44.64
C ASP A 828 -24.10 -10.87 -44.21
N PHE A 829 -23.53 -11.74 -45.06
CA PHE A 829 -22.25 -12.37 -44.83
C PHE A 829 -21.11 -11.34 -44.71
N ARG A 830 -21.18 -10.26 -45.49
CA ARG A 830 -20.23 -9.14 -45.43
C ARG A 830 -20.32 -8.38 -44.12
N ALA A 831 -21.52 -7.96 -43.73
CA ALA A 831 -21.74 -7.25 -42.47
C ALA A 831 -21.28 -8.11 -41.28
N TRP A 832 -21.62 -9.40 -41.31
CA TRP A 832 -21.18 -10.38 -40.34
C TRP A 832 -19.65 -10.52 -40.27
N SER A 833 -18.98 -10.68 -41.41
CA SER A 833 -17.52 -10.86 -41.46
C SER A 833 -16.76 -9.68 -40.84
N LYS A 834 -17.26 -8.45 -41.03
CA LYS A 834 -16.71 -7.24 -40.40
C LYS A 834 -16.86 -7.27 -38.88
N GLN A 835 -18.06 -7.60 -38.39
CA GLN A 835 -18.34 -7.69 -36.94
C GLN A 835 -17.53 -8.82 -36.30
N PHE A 836 -17.42 -9.97 -36.98
CA PHE A 836 -16.63 -11.10 -36.54
C PHE A 836 -15.15 -10.75 -36.37
N ALA A 837 -14.56 -10.05 -37.35
CA ALA A 837 -13.17 -9.61 -37.27
C ALA A 837 -12.93 -8.61 -36.12
N GLN A 838 -13.86 -7.69 -35.88
CA GLN A 838 -13.77 -6.74 -34.75
C GLN A 838 -13.87 -7.46 -33.40
N TRP A 839 -14.78 -8.41 -33.25
CA TRP A 839 -14.92 -9.21 -32.04
C TRP A 839 -13.68 -10.08 -31.75
N LEU A 840 -13.15 -10.76 -32.77
CA LEU A 840 -12.05 -11.71 -32.62
C LEU A 840 -10.78 -11.07 -32.05
N PHE A 841 -10.50 -9.81 -32.44
CA PHE A 841 -9.35 -9.04 -31.96
C PHE A 841 -9.73 -7.99 -30.89
N GLY A 842 -10.99 -7.97 -30.44
CA GLY A 842 -11.46 -7.12 -29.37
C GLY A 842 -10.84 -7.52 -28.02
N THR A 843 -10.58 -6.55 -27.15
CA THR A 843 -9.90 -6.82 -25.86
C THR A 843 -10.75 -6.52 -24.63
N ASP A 844 -12.03 -6.20 -24.78
CA ASP A 844 -12.90 -5.79 -23.66
C ASP A 844 -13.06 -6.86 -22.57
N HIS A 845 -12.85 -8.13 -22.94
CA HIS A 845 -12.83 -9.27 -22.04
C HIS A 845 -11.59 -9.34 -21.12
N ILE A 846 -10.66 -8.38 -21.23
CA ILE A 846 -9.41 -8.34 -20.47
C ILE A 846 -9.36 -7.06 -19.62
N ALA A 847 -9.25 -7.25 -18.31
CA ALA A 847 -9.06 -6.19 -17.34
C ALA A 847 -7.81 -6.46 -16.49
N VAL A 848 -7.02 -5.42 -16.24
CA VAL A 848 -5.97 -5.50 -15.22
C VAL A 848 -6.59 -5.19 -13.87
N ARG A 849 -6.49 -6.11 -12.92
CA ARG A 849 -6.96 -5.91 -11.56
C ARG A 849 -5.83 -6.18 -10.58
N TYR A 850 -5.86 -5.49 -9.45
CA TYR A 850 -5.10 -5.90 -8.29
C TYR A 850 -6.01 -6.73 -7.39
N GLU A 851 -5.42 -7.71 -6.73
CA GLU A 851 -6.06 -8.57 -5.75
C GLU A 851 -5.28 -8.48 -4.45
N ILE A 852 -6.03 -8.32 -3.36
CA ILE A 852 -5.50 -8.26 -2.01
C ILE A 852 -6.02 -9.51 -1.31
N ALA A 853 -5.10 -10.34 -0.84
CA ALA A 853 -5.44 -11.58 -0.16
C ALA A 853 -4.83 -11.60 1.24
N TYR A 854 -5.60 -12.11 2.19
CA TYR A 854 -5.13 -12.44 3.54
C TYR A 854 -5.16 -13.96 3.68
N ASP A 855 -4.01 -14.55 3.99
CA ASP A 855 -3.80 -15.99 4.11
C ASP A 855 -4.29 -16.76 2.86
N GLY A 856 -4.02 -16.20 1.67
CA GLY A 856 -4.45 -16.76 0.39
C GLY A 856 -5.93 -16.55 0.03
N VAL A 857 -6.72 -15.90 0.88
CA VAL A 857 -8.14 -15.60 0.62
C VAL A 857 -8.32 -14.12 0.25
N ASP A 858 -8.98 -13.86 -0.87
CA ASP A 858 -9.39 -12.52 -1.31
C ASP A 858 -10.13 -11.76 -0.19
N ILE A 859 -9.73 -10.52 0.07
CA ILE A 859 -10.31 -9.64 1.10
C ILE A 859 -11.84 -9.53 1.01
N ARG A 860 -12.39 -9.61 -0.21
CA ARG A 860 -13.83 -9.56 -0.50
C ARG A 860 -14.56 -10.80 0.00
N LYS A 861 -13.86 -11.92 0.16
CA LYS A 861 -14.40 -13.21 0.62
C LYS A 861 -14.11 -13.50 2.11
N LEU A 862 -13.38 -12.61 2.79
CA LEU A 862 -13.08 -12.76 4.21
C LEU A 862 -14.32 -12.61 5.10
N SER A 863 -14.28 -13.26 6.27
CA SER A 863 -15.25 -13.06 7.34
C SER A 863 -15.16 -11.65 7.94
N PRO A 864 -16.23 -11.10 8.55
CA PRO A 864 -16.19 -9.81 9.22
C PRO A 864 -15.07 -9.69 10.26
N GLY A 865 -14.84 -10.72 11.07
CA GLY A 865 -13.74 -10.75 12.04
C GLY A 865 -12.38 -10.64 11.36
N THR A 866 -12.09 -11.47 10.35
CA THR A 866 -10.81 -11.43 9.64
C THR A 866 -10.58 -10.09 8.92
N ARG A 867 -11.63 -9.43 8.42
CA ARG A 867 -11.52 -8.07 7.87
C ARG A 867 -11.15 -7.05 8.93
N GLY A 868 -11.69 -7.18 10.15
CA GLY A 868 -11.31 -6.36 11.30
C GLY A 868 -9.83 -6.46 11.62
N ILE A 869 -9.27 -7.68 11.59
CA ILE A 869 -7.82 -7.88 11.75
C ILE A 869 -7.04 -7.16 10.64
N VAL A 870 -7.44 -7.33 9.37
CA VAL A 870 -6.77 -6.65 8.24
C VAL A 870 -6.82 -5.14 8.38
N LEU A 871 -7.95 -4.57 8.82
CA LEU A 871 -8.08 -3.15 9.11
C LEU A 871 -7.09 -2.71 10.20
N LEU A 872 -7.03 -3.42 11.31
CA LEU A 872 -6.11 -3.08 12.41
C LEU A 872 -4.64 -3.24 12.01
N LEU A 873 -4.30 -4.24 11.19
CA LEU A 873 -2.96 -4.39 10.61
C LEU A 873 -2.55 -3.17 9.79
N LEU A 874 -3.46 -2.64 8.97
CA LEU A 874 -3.22 -1.43 8.16
C LEU A 874 -2.92 -0.23 9.05
N TYR A 875 -3.74 0.00 10.07
CA TYR A 875 -3.58 1.14 10.96
C TYR A 875 -2.39 1.01 11.92
N LEU A 876 -2.17 -0.16 12.55
CA LEU A 876 -1.16 -0.33 13.60
C LEU A 876 0.27 -0.50 13.05
N ALA A 877 0.42 -1.06 11.84
CA ALA A 877 1.73 -1.46 11.34
C ALA A 877 2.12 -0.89 9.98
N LEU A 878 1.16 -0.50 9.13
CA LEU A 878 1.46 -0.05 7.76
C LEU A 878 1.39 1.47 7.61
N ASP A 879 0.66 2.14 8.51
CA ASP A 879 0.48 3.60 8.57
C ASP A 879 1.65 4.31 9.30
N ASP A 880 2.90 4.00 8.92
CA ASP A 880 4.12 4.60 9.54
C ASP A 880 4.22 6.12 9.34
N GLY A 881 3.52 6.67 8.35
CA GLY A 881 3.55 8.09 8.02
C GLY A 881 2.59 8.95 8.83
N ASP A 882 1.71 8.33 9.62
CA ASP A 882 0.69 9.01 10.42
C ASP A 882 1.02 8.93 11.92
N ASP A 883 1.55 10.03 12.45
CA ASP A 883 1.97 10.19 13.85
C ASP A 883 0.85 10.69 14.77
N ARG A 884 -0.35 10.94 14.24
CA ARG A 884 -1.51 11.37 15.02
C ARG A 884 -1.96 10.28 16.01
N PRO A 885 -2.62 10.65 17.13
CA PRO A 885 -3.23 9.69 18.03
C PRO A 885 -4.19 8.75 17.30
N LEU A 886 -4.10 7.45 17.61
CA LEU A 886 -5.06 6.46 17.16
C LEU A 886 -6.06 6.15 18.28
N ILE A 887 -7.32 6.46 18.06
CA ILE A 887 -8.44 6.17 18.95
C ILE A 887 -9.20 4.97 18.37
N ILE A 888 -9.38 3.90 19.13
CA ILE A 888 -10.03 2.67 18.67
C ILE A 888 -11.14 2.29 19.66
N ASP A 889 -12.37 2.10 19.18
CA ASP A 889 -13.47 1.65 20.04
C ASP A 889 -13.84 0.20 19.73
N GLN A 890 -13.60 -0.69 20.69
CA GLN A 890 -13.95 -2.12 20.68
C GLN A 890 -13.53 -2.83 19.39
N PRO A 891 -12.24 -2.79 19.03
CA PRO A 891 -11.73 -3.48 17.83
C PRO A 891 -11.95 -5.00 17.84
N GLU A 892 -12.17 -5.58 19.02
CA GLU A 892 -12.25 -7.03 19.25
C GLU A 892 -13.65 -7.63 19.18
N GLU A 893 -14.74 -6.85 19.07
CA GLU A 893 -16.11 -7.35 19.28
C GLU A 893 -16.52 -8.51 18.35
N ASN A 894 -15.82 -8.67 17.22
CA ASN A 894 -16.00 -9.76 16.25
C ASN A 894 -14.80 -10.72 16.15
N LEU A 895 -13.90 -10.72 17.14
CA LEU A 895 -12.67 -11.51 17.17
C LEU A 895 -12.65 -12.45 18.38
N ASP A 896 -12.20 -13.69 18.19
CA ASP A 896 -11.96 -14.57 19.33
C ASP A 896 -10.71 -14.13 20.12
N PRO A 897 -10.68 -14.33 21.45
CA PRO A 897 -9.57 -13.87 22.30
C PRO A 897 -8.19 -14.41 21.90
N LYS A 898 -8.13 -15.59 21.29
CA LYS A 898 -6.88 -16.20 20.85
C LYS A 898 -6.34 -15.50 19.62
N SER A 899 -7.17 -15.24 18.61
CA SER A 899 -6.78 -14.43 17.46
C SER A 899 -6.37 -13.01 17.86
N VAL A 900 -7.04 -12.38 18.83
CA VAL A 900 -6.61 -11.08 19.36
C VAL A 900 -5.18 -11.15 19.93
N PHE A 901 -4.89 -12.18 20.72
CA PHE A 901 -3.58 -12.37 21.31
C PHE A 901 -2.51 -12.65 20.24
N ASP A 902 -2.73 -13.67 19.40
CA ASP A 902 -1.75 -14.14 18.41
C ASP A 902 -1.49 -13.10 17.32
N GLU A 903 -2.50 -12.29 16.97
CA GLU A 903 -2.42 -11.43 15.79
C GLU A 903 -2.21 -9.94 16.07
N LEU A 904 -2.66 -9.40 17.22
CA LEU A 904 -2.71 -7.95 17.47
C LEU A 904 -1.78 -7.44 18.58
N VAL A 905 -1.50 -8.22 19.63
CA VAL A 905 -0.77 -7.73 20.83
C VAL A 905 0.59 -7.13 20.48
N SER A 906 1.38 -7.81 19.64
CA SER A 906 2.70 -7.33 19.22
C SER A 906 2.62 -6.03 18.41
N LEU A 907 1.55 -5.84 17.64
CA LEU A 907 1.32 -4.63 16.85
C LEU A 907 0.97 -3.44 17.75
N PHE A 908 0.18 -3.63 18.79
CA PHE A 908 -0.11 -2.58 19.78
C PHE A 908 1.12 -2.16 20.55
N ILE A 909 1.99 -3.10 20.93
CA ILE A 909 3.27 -2.81 21.59
C ILE A 909 4.18 -1.97 20.66
N ALA A 910 4.24 -2.34 19.37
CA ALA A 910 5.00 -1.56 18.39
C ALA A 910 4.38 -0.18 18.12
N ALA A 911 3.05 -0.09 18.07
CA ALA A 911 2.34 1.16 17.81
C ALA A 911 2.49 2.16 18.97
N LYS A 912 2.35 1.72 20.24
CA LYS A 912 2.47 2.59 21.42
C LYS A 912 3.88 3.18 21.61
N ALA A 913 4.90 2.54 21.02
CA ALA A 913 6.26 3.07 21.00
C ALA A 913 6.45 4.21 19.98
N LYS A 914 5.57 4.34 18.98
CA LYS A 914 5.67 5.33 17.90
C LYS A 914 4.64 6.47 18.01
N ARG A 915 3.41 6.16 18.46
CA ARG A 915 2.30 7.11 18.57
C ARG A 915 1.43 6.83 19.78
N GLN A 916 0.65 7.83 20.22
CA GLN A 916 -0.34 7.64 21.26
C GLN A 916 -1.48 6.75 20.76
N VAL A 917 -1.86 5.73 21.53
CA VAL A 917 -2.97 4.85 21.22
C VAL A 917 -3.98 4.90 22.37
N ILE A 918 -5.23 5.23 22.07
CA ILE A 918 -6.33 5.27 23.03
C ILE A 918 -7.34 4.23 22.59
N MET A 919 -7.53 3.17 23.37
CA MET A 919 -8.46 2.11 23.01
C MET A 919 -9.55 1.94 24.06
N VAL A 920 -10.77 1.73 23.63
CA VAL A 920 -11.85 1.19 24.45
C VAL A 920 -11.88 -0.32 24.23
N THR A 921 -11.81 -1.10 25.30
CA THR A 921 -11.77 -2.56 25.19
C THR A 921 -12.43 -3.22 26.41
N HIS A 922 -12.95 -4.44 26.20
CA HIS A 922 -13.38 -5.36 27.25
C HIS A 922 -12.51 -6.62 27.33
N ASN A 923 -11.48 -6.71 26.47
CA ASN A 923 -10.61 -7.87 26.36
C ASN A 923 -9.32 -7.70 27.16
N ALA A 924 -9.10 -8.60 28.13
CA ALA A 924 -7.93 -8.57 29.01
C ALA A 924 -6.59 -8.68 28.26
N ASN A 925 -6.52 -9.38 27.13
CA ASN A 925 -5.28 -9.52 26.36
C ASN A 925 -4.82 -8.20 25.76
N LEU A 926 -5.75 -7.34 25.33
CA LEU A 926 -5.41 -6.03 24.78
C LEU A 926 -4.94 -5.04 25.85
N VAL A 927 -5.17 -5.31 27.14
CA VAL A 927 -4.74 -4.43 28.26
C VAL A 927 -3.50 -4.98 28.95
N ILE A 928 -3.53 -6.26 29.34
CA ILE A 928 -2.49 -6.88 30.16
C ILE A 928 -1.31 -7.29 29.28
N ASN A 929 -1.53 -7.97 28.16
CA ASN A 929 -0.43 -8.51 27.36
C ASN A 929 0.22 -7.46 26.46
N THR A 930 -0.44 -6.33 26.21
CA THR A 930 0.15 -5.14 25.56
C THR A 930 0.89 -4.23 26.54
N ASP A 931 0.80 -4.52 27.85
CA ASP A 931 1.29 -3.68 28.94
C ASP A 931 0.78 -2.24 28.83
N ALA A 932 -0.53 -2.03 28.89
CA ALA A 932 -1.14 -0.70 28.80
C ALA A 932 -0.52 0.27 29.81
N ASP A 933 -0.13 1.45 29.32
CA ASP A 933 0.59 2.45 30.12
C ASP A 933 -0.36 3.18 31.07
N GLN A 934 -1.62 3.34 30.68
CA GLN A 934 -2.66 3.88 31.56
C GLN A 934 -3.95 3.10 31.37
N ILE A 935 -4.61 2.77 32.47
CA ILE A 935 -5.92 2.13 32.47
C ILE A 935 -6.89 3.11 33.10
N ILE A 936 -7.89 3.51 32.33
CA ILE A 936 -8.99 4.38 32.75
C ILE A 936 -10.22 3.51 32.95
N ILE A 937 -10.71 3.43 34.18
CA ILE A 937 -11.94 2.73 34.53
C ILE A 937 -13.07 3.75 34.53
N ALA A 938 -14.02 3.54 33.63
CA ALA A 938 -15.24 4.33 33.51
C ALA A 938 -16.34 3.71 34.37
N ASP A 939 -16.97 4.55 35.20
CA ASP A 939 -18.12 4.20 36.02
C ASP A 939 -19.26 5.20 35.82
N CYS A 940 -20.49 4.73 35.94
CA CYS A 940 -21.71 5.50 35.70
C CYS A 940 -22.63 5.41 36.91
N GLY A 941 -22.97 6.56 37.49
CA GLY A 941 -23.92 6.64 38.58
C GLY A 941 -25.38 6.44 38.14
N ALA A 942 -26.28 6.56 39.12
CA ALA A 942 -27.72 6.39 38.88
C ALA A 942 -28.27 7.41 37.88
N HIS A 943 -29.19 6.96 37.02
CA HIS A 943 -29.89 7.84 36.09
C HIS A 943 -30.73 8.88 36.84
N GLN A 944 -30.58 10.14 36.44
CA GLN A 944 -31.38 11.25 36.94
C GLN A 944 -32.54 11.52 35.99
N SER A 945 -33.69 11.94 36.51
CA SER A 945 -34.87 12.20 35.68
C SER A 945 -34.62 13.40 34.76
N GLY A 946 -34.56 13.17 33.44
CA GLY A 946 -34.42 14.22 32.42
C GLY A 946 -33.01 14.71 32.15
N GLY A 947 -31.97 14.01 32.64
CA GLY A 947 -30.57 14.35 32.39
C GLY A 947 -29.69 13.12 32.19
N LEU A 948 -28.45 13.33 31.78
CA LEU A 948 -27.46 12.25 31.67
C LEU A 948 -27.02 11.78 33.07
N PRO A 949 -26.77 10.48 33.26
CA PRO A 949 -26.21 9.98 34.51
C PRO A 949 -24.81 10.57 34.75
N PRO A 950 -24.39 10.77 36.01
CA PRO A 950 -23.05 11.22 36.31
C PRO A 950 -22.01 10.16 35.90
N ILE A 951 -21.04 10.55 35.09
CA ILE A 951 -19.93 9.70 34.64
C ILE A 951 -18.67 10.10 35.41
N THR A 952 -18.01 9.08 35.98
CA THR A 952 -16.75 9.23 36.72
C THR A 952 -15.68 8.35 36.12
N TYR A 953 -14.43 8.83 36.18
CA TYR A 953 -13.26 8.08 35.74
C TYR A 953 -12.24 7.98 36.87
N THR A 954 -11.66 6.79 37.03
CA THR A 954 -10.46 6.55 37.85
C THR A 954 -9.38 5.96 36.96
N ALA A 955 -8.11 6.31 37.17
CA ALA A 955 -7.03 5.78 36.34
C ALA A 955 -5.73 5.55 37.11
N GLY A 956 -4.91 4.64 36.58
CA GLY A 956 -3.58 4.29 37.07
C GLY A 956 -2.89 3.28 36.15
N GLY A 957 -1.76 2.74 36.60
CA GLY A 957 -0.96 1.74 35.87
C GLY A 957 -1.21 0.30 36.34
N LEU A 958 -0.60 -0.68 35.66
CA LEU A 958 -0.67 -2.09 36.08
C LEU A 958 0.12 -2.37 37.37
N GLU A 959 1.03 -1.47 37.77
CA GLU A 959 1.71 -1.48 39.07
C GLU A 959 0.78 -1.11 40.24
N ASP A 960 -0.35 -0.46 39.98
CA ASP A 960 -1.31 -0.06 41.02
C ASP A 960 -2.22 -1.24 41.38
N GLU A 961 -2.19 -1.68 42.64
CA GLU A 961 -3.00 -2.81 43.12
C GLU A 961 -4.52 -2.60 42.92
N PRO A 962 -5.11 -1.43 43.24
CA PRO A 962 -6.54 -1.21 43.00
C PRO A 962 -6.92 -1.31 41.52
N ILE A 963 -6.04 -0.86 40.62
CA ILE A 963 -6.26 -0.94 39.17
C ILE A 963 -6.18 -2.40 38.70
N ARG A 964 -5.17 -3.18 39.13
CA ARG A 964 -5.09 -4.60 38.79
C ARG A 964 -6.34 -5.37 39.22
N LYS A 965 -6.83 -5.11 40.43
CA LYS A 965 -8.05 -5.74 40.93
C LYS A 965 -9.25 -5.41 40.04
N ALA A 966 -9.45 -4.13 39.72
CA ALA A 966 -10.52 -3.71 38.83
C ALA A 966 -10.40 -4.31 37.41
N VAL A 967 -9.18 -4.43 36.89
CA VAL A 967 -8.92 -5.11 35.60
C VAL A 967 -9.37 -6.58 35.64
N CYS A 968 -9.08 -7.31 36.72
CA CYS A 968 -9.53 -8.69 36.89
C CYS A 968 -11.06 -8.80 37.02
N ASP A 969 -11.68 -7.87 37.74
CA ASP A 969 -13.12 -7.88 38.00
C ASP A 969 -13.95 -7.47 36.77
N ILE A 970 -13.42 -6.59 35.92
CA ILE A 970 -14.16 -5.98 34.79
C ILE A 970 -13.91 -6.70 33.47
N LEU A 971 -12.66 -7.10 33.17
CA LEU A 971 -12.29 -7.62 31.86
C LEU A 971 -12.49 -9.13 31.75
N GLU A 972 -12.96 -9.57 30.58
CA GLU A 972 -13.11 -10.98 30.28
C GLU A 972 -11.75 -11.67 30.21
N GLY A 973 -11.57 -12.73 31.00
CA GLY A 973 -10.30 -13.47 31.06
C GLY A 973 -9.19 -12.76 31.84
N GLY A 974 -9.48 -11.73 32.64
CA GLY A 974 -8.49 -10.94 33.39
C GLY A 974 -7.51 -11.76 34.24
N GLU A 975 -8.02 -12.63 35.12
CA GLU A 975 -7.16 -13.51 35.94
C GLU A 975 -6.32 -14.46 35.08
N GLU A 976 -6.90 -15.04 34.03
CA GLU A 976 -6.21 -15.96 33.13
C GLU A 976 -5.08 -15.24 32.39
N ALA A 977 -5.33 -14.04 31.86
CA ALA A 977 -4.35 -13.22 31.18
C ALA A 977 -3.17 -12.81 32.08
N PHE A 978 -3.41 -12.45 33.35
CA PHE A 978 -2.33 -12.22 34.32
C PHE A 978 -1.53 -13.49 34.62
N ARG A 979 -2.20 -14.62 34.83
CA ARG A 979 -1.53 -15.92 35.06
C ARG A 979 -0.72 -16.34 33.85
N GLU A 980 -1.23 -16.15 32.64
CA GLU A 980 -0.50 -16.42 31.40
C GLU A 980 0.70 -15.50 31.24
N ARG A 981 0.56 -14.19 31.49
CA ARG A 981 1.66 -13.22 31.45
C ARG A 981 2.75 -13.62 32.45
N ALA A 982 2.38 -13.95 33.68
CA ALA A 982 3.31 -14.43 34.71
C ALA A 982 3.98 -15.76 34.34
N ARG A 983 3.21 -16.71 33.79
CA ARG A 983 3.71 -18.03 33.35
C ARG A 983 4.67 -17.92 32.17
N ARG A 984 4.36 -17.09 31.17
CA ARG A 984 5.23 -16.83 30.00
C ARG A 984 6.54 -16.18 30.41
N MET A 985 6.50 -15.24 31.35
CA MET A 985 7.70 -14.57 31.86
C MET A 985 8.44 -15.38 32.95
N ARG A 986 7.93 -16.56 33.37
CA ARG A 986 8.50 -17.43 34.43
C ARG A 986 8.84 -16.70 35.74
N VAL A 987 8.12 -15.63 36.05
CA VAL A 987 8.36 -14.86 37.27
C VAL A 987 7.65 -15.53 38.45
N ARG A 988 8.41 -15.98 39.46
CA ARG A 988 7.89 -16.55 40.73
C ARG A 988 7.36 -15.48 41.69
N LEU A 989 6.72 -14.43 41.19
CA LEU A 989 5.97 -13.51 42.06
C LEU A 989 4.61 -14.15 42.29
N LYS A 990 4.44 -14.83 43.43
CA LYS A 990 3.10 -15.19 43.91
C LYS A 990 2.36 -13.88 44.15
N ARG A 991 1.44 -13.55 43.25
CA ARG A 991 0.54 -12.40 43.35
C ARG A 991 -0.84 -12.80 42.91
#